data_AF-A0A6J7EF82-F1
#
_entry.id   AF-A0A6J7EF82-F1
#
_cell.length_a   1.000
_cell.length_b   1.000
_cell.length_c   1.000
_cell.angle_alpha   90.00
_cell.angle_beta   90.00
_cell.angle_gamma   90.00
#
_symmetry.space_group_name_H-M   'P 1'
#
loop_
_entity.id
_entity.type
_entity.pdbx_description
1 polymer ?
#
loop_
_entity_poly.entity_id
_entity_poly.type
_entity_poly.pdbx_seq_one_letter_code
_entity_poly.pdbx_strand_id
1 'polypeptide(L)'
;MIIVALDGPSGAGKSSTSKGIATRAGWNYLDTGALYRAAALVALEIKSDESKDILAHLAINRIVFHSDPKKSLIFLGERDISEDIRTLSVTNKVSHIASDPAIRAELLKLQHSIIDKAERGIVVEGRDIGTVVAPDAALKVYLTADIDARTYRREIELSDDAIATHEVEQSLTTRDHVDSTRTASPLAMASDAVHIDSTELNLEETIERVWELLIERSLLGLPIVAILGRPNVGKSTLINRFIGRREAIVEDTPGVTRDRVQYECEWGGRRFIVMDTGGWESKPDGISVAISAGAELAMEEADVLAFVVDAQVGALDEDDVLVQELRKAKKPTILVANKVDGDHDEADAHALWNLGLGEPHFVSGLHGRGSGDLLDTIVNLLPEVGRAQTQDGYRRIALIGRPNVGKSSLLNALAGENRSIVDDVAGTTRDPVDSLIEVGGQIWRFVDTAGIKKRANQASGTDYYATLRTQTALERSECVALVLDASVPISEQDLRIISMVEESGKAMVLVLNKWDLVDEDRRELLEKELDRHLGHIEWVQRVNVAAKTGWHRDRLAPALRTALASWEKRVPTSKLNSFLGALIGATPPPVRGGKQPKVYYATQAGIAPPKFVVFSSGWIEASYRRFIERRLREEFGFPGTPVQVAIRVKEREKE
;
A
#
# COMPACT_ATOMS: atom_id res chain seq x y z
N MET A 1 9.18 -5.48 -2.41
CA MET A 1 9.07 -6.27 -1.17
C MET A 1 8.57 -5.37 -0.05
N ILE A 2 7.64 -5.84 0.78
CA ILE A 2 7.04 -5.05 1.86
C ILE A 2 7.63 -5.45 3.21
N ILE A 3 8.05 -4.47 4.02
CA ILE A 3 8.59 -4.69 5.36
C ILE A 3 7.61 -4.12 6.38
N VAL A 4 7.22 -4.95 7.35
CA VAL A 4 6.47 -4.53 8.54
C VAL A 4 7.37 -4.65 9.75
N ALA A 5 7.65 -3.52 10.41
CA ALA A 5 8.40 -3.46 11.65
C ALA A 5 7.45 -3.48 12.84
N LEU A 6 7.66 -4.40 13.79
CA LEU A 6 6.83 -4.53 14.99
C LEU A 6 7.69 -4.47 16.25
N ASP A 7 7.64 -3.31 16.91
CA ASP A 7 8.41 -2.98 18.11
C ASP A 7 7.53 -2.92 19.36
N GLY A 8 8.16 -2.93 20.54
CA GLY A 8 7.47 -2.79 21.82
C GLY A 8 8.20 -3.48 22.98
N PRO A 9 7.68 -3.37 24.22
CA PRO A 9 8.25 -4.01 25.39
C PRO A 9 8.03 -5.53 25.41
N SER A 10 8.72 -6.22 26.33
CA SER A 10 8.55 -7.68 26.49
C SER A 10 7.13 -8.01 26.94
N GLY A 11 6.57 -9.13 26.49
CA GLY A 11 5.20 -9.56 26.87
C GLY A 11 4.05 -8.82 26.18
N ALA A 12 4.33 -7.80 25.35
CA ALA A 12 3.28 -7.03 24.66
C ALA A 12 2.53 -7.80 23.56
N GLY A 13 2.90 -9.07 23.27
CA GLY A 13 2.26 -9.89 22.23
C GLY A 13 2.91 -9.80 20.84
N LYS A 14 4.09 -9.15 20.72
CA LYS A 14 4.76 -8.91 19.42
C LYS A 14 4.97 -10.17 18.59
N SER A 15 5.48 -11.24 19.20
CA SER A 15 5.86 -12.47 18.49
C SER A 15 4.63 -13.16 17.92
N SER A 16 3.58 -13.28 18.73
CA SER A 16 2.33 -13.89 18.33
C SER A 16 1.63 -13.08 17.24
N THR A 17 1.55 -11.75 17.39
CA THR A 17 0.97 -10.85 16.38
C THR A 17 1.76 -10.90 15.07
N SER A 18 3.10 -10.85 15.14
CA SER A 18 3.96 -10.87 13.96
C SER A 18 3.85 -12.18 13.17
N LYS A 19 3.82 -13.32 13.87
CA LYS A 19 3.58 -14.63 13.25
C LYS A 19 2.19 -14.73 12.64
N GLY A 20 1.18 -14.20 13.31
CA GLY A 20 -0.20 -14.16 12.81
C GLY A 20 -0.32 -13.41 11.49
N ILE A 21 0.22 -12.18 11.44
CA ILE A 21 0.26 -11.36 10.23
C ILE A 21 1.06 -12.04 9.12
N ALA A 22 2.27 -12.51 9.42
CA ALA A 22 3.12 -13.16 8.42
C ALA A 22 2.47 -14.44 7.85
N THR A 23 1.80 -15.22 8.70
CA THR A 23 1.08 -16.42 8.29
C THR A 23 -0.11 -16.09 7.39
N ARG A 24 -0.94 -15.11 7.78
CA ARG A 24 -2.12 -14.68 7.01
C ARG A 24 -1.73 -14.08 5.66
N ALA A 25 -0.66 -13.28 5.62
CA ALA A 25 -0.16 -12.66 4.39
C ALA A 25 0.70 -13.58 3.51
N GLY A 26 1.11 -14.76 4.00
CA GLY A 26 2.08 -15.61 3.31
C GLY A 26 3.45 -14.93 3.16
N TRP A 27 3.85 -14.17 4.17
CA TRP A 27 5.11 -13.43 4.24
C TRP A 27 6.14 -14.14 5.12
N ASN A 28 7.40 -13.77 4.95
CA ASN A 28 8.48 -14.21 5.82
C ASN A 28 8.34 -13.57 7.21
N TYR A 29 8.97 -14.17 8.20
CA TYR A 29 9.02 -13.68 9.57
C TYR A 29 10.46 -13.63 10.08
N LEU A 30 10.79 -12.64 10.91
CA LEU A 30 12.07 -12.52 11.58
C LEU A 30 11.91 -12.10 13.04
N ASP A 31 12.33 -12.97 13.95
CA ASP A 31 12.53 -12.66 15.38
C ASP A 31 13.98 -12.22 15.60
N THR A 32 14.21 -10.91 15.65
CA THR A 32 15.56 -10.37 15.92
C THR A 32 16.06 -10.74 17.31
N GLY A 33 15.16 -10.94 18.27
CA GLY A 33 15.48 -11.37 19.62
C GLY A 33 16.09 -12.77 19.66
N ALA A 34 15.69 -13.67 18.76
CA ALA A 34 16.30 -15.00 18.62
C ALA A 34 17.78 -14.91 18.23
N LEU A 35 18.16 -13.95 17.37
CA LEU A 35 19.55 -13.77 16.97
C LEU A 35 20.43 -13.29 18.14
N TYR A 36 19.93 -12.34 18.93
CA TYR A 36 20.62 -11.90 20.14
C TYR A 36 20.69 -13.01 21.20
N ARG A 37 19.63 -13.83 21.34
CA ARG A 37 19.65 -15.02 22.20
C ARG A 37 20.67 -16.07 21.75
N ALA A 38 20.84 -16.29 20.46
CA ALA A 38 21.87 -17.17 19.94
C ALA A 38 23.28 -16.67 20.29
N ALA A 39 23.55 -15.36 20.17
CA ALA A 39 24.81 -14.78 20.62
C ALA A 39 25.01 -14.92 22.15
N ALA A 40 23.94 -14.77 22.94
CA ALA A 40 23.99 -14.99 24.39
C ALA A 40 24.23 -16.46 24.78
N LEU A 41 23.67 -17.41 24.02
CA LEU A 41 23.95 -18.83 24.18
C LEU A 41 25.44 -19.11 23.92
N VAL A 42 26.00 -18.56 22.83
CA VAL A 42 27.45 -18.68 22.54
C VAL A 42 28.29 -18.15 23.70
N ALA A 43 27.96 -16.98 24.25
CA ALA A 43 28.66 -16.40 25.40
C ALA A 43 28.65 -17.34 26.64
N LEU A 44 27.54 -18.06 26.86
CA LEU A 44 27.44 -19.05 27.94
C LEU A 44 28.27 -20.32 27.64
N GLU A 45 28.25 -20.81 26.41
CA GLU A 45 28.99 -22.01 26.00
C GLU A 45 30.51 -21.81 26.08
N ILE A 46 31.00 -20.67 25.61
CA ILE A 46 32.44 -20.33 25.64
C ILE A 46 32.87 -19.75 26.99
N LYS A 47 31.93 -19.45 27.88
CA LYS A 47 32.15 -18.82 29.20
C LYS A 47 32.93 -17.49 29.11
N SER A 48 32.66 -16.69 28.08
CA SER A 48 33.24 -15.37 27.86
C SER A 48 32.18 -14.37 27.44
N ASP A 49 32.26 -13.16 28.01
CA ASP A 49 31.39 -12.03 27.68
C ASP A 49 32.08 -11.02 26.75
N GLU A 50 33.34 -11.27 26.41
CA GLU A 50 34.12 -10.44 25.48
C GLU A 50 33.54 -10.58 24.06
N SER A 51 33.13 -9.47 23.46
CA SER A 51 32.55 -9.46 22.12
C SER A 51 33.48 -10.04 21.06
N LYS A 52 34.80 -9.90 21.22
CA LYS A 52 35.79 -10.50 20.33
C LYS A 52 35.71 -12.03 20.29
N ASP A 53 35.52 -12.67 21.44
CA ASP A 53 35.46 -14.13 21.54
C ASP A 53 34.16 -14.67 20.95
N ILE A 54 33.05 -14.00 21.27
CA ILE A 54 31.72 -14.33 20.74
C ILE A 54 31.70 -14.21 19.22
N LEU A 55 32.22 -13.11 18.67
CA LEU A 55 32.28 -12.88 17.24
C LEU A 55 33.22 -13.86 16.53
N ALA A 56 34.34 -14.23 17.14
CA ALA A 56 35.23 -15.26 16.60
C ALA A 56 34.54 -16.63 16.52
N HIS A 57 33.74 -16.98 17.52
CA HIS A 57 32.94 -18.21 17.49
C HIS A 57 31.84 -18.16 16.42
N LEU A 58 31.12 -17.04 16.31
CA LEU A 58 30.07 -16.84 15.30
C LEU A 58 30.60 -16.81 13.85
N ALA A 59 31.86 -16.44 13.66
CA ALA A 59 32.51 -16.50 12.34
C ALA A 59 32.69 -17.93 11.83
N ILE A 60 32.89 -18.89 12.75
CA ILE A 60 33.04 -20.33 12.45
C ILE A 60 31.66 -20.98 12.41
N ASN A 61 30.87 -20.81 13.48
CA ASN A 61 29.54 -21.37 13.63
C ASN A 61 28.51 -20.27 13.40
N ARG A 62 28.15 -20.05 12.13
CA ARG A 62 27.24 -18.95 11.76
C ARG A 62 25.82 -19.22 12.24
N ILE A 63 25.13 -18.15 12.62
CA ILE A 63 23.69 -18.20 12.90
C ILE A 63 22.93 -18.30 11.58
N VAL A 64 22.04 -19.28 11.46
CA VAL A 64 21.11 -19.41 10.33
C VAL A 64 19.69 -19.39 10.88
N PHE A 65 18.89 -18.43 10.44
CA PHE A 65 17.50 -18.29 10.85
C PHE A 65 16.57 -18.64 9.69
N HIS A 66 15.63 -19.56 9.93
CA HIS A 66 14.61 -19.95 8.96
C HIS A 66 13.36 -19.09 9.16
N SER A 67 13.03 -18.29 8.16
CA SER A 67 12.00 -17.24 8.22
C SER A 67 10.56 -17.72 8.01
N ASP A 68 10.28 -19.02 8.16
CA ASP A 68 8.91 -19.54 8.07
C ASP A 68 8.13 -19.18 9.35
N PRO A 69 7.04 -18.40 9.28
CA PRO A 69 6.26 -18.02 10.46
C PRO A 69 5.59 -19.21 11.16
N LYS A 70 5.31 -20.31 10.46
CA LYS A 70 4.68 -21.51 11.04
C LYS A 70 5.66 -22.37 11.80
N LYS A 71 6.95 -22.35 11.39
CA LYS A 71 8.01 -23.14 12.00
C LYS A 71 9.35 -22.40 11.94
N SER A 72 9.47 -21.39 12.80
CA SER A 72 10.72 -20.64 12.97
C SER A 72 11.78 -21.53 13.62
N LEU A 73 12.84 -21.83 12.88
CA LEU A 73 14.01 -22.56 13.34
C LEU A 73 15.24 -21.66 13.33
N ILE A 74 16.14 -21.88 14.27
CA ILE A 74 17.42 -21.18 14.35
C ILE A 74 18.54 -22.18 14.63
N PHE A 75 19.60 -22.08 13.84
CA PHE A 75 20.76 -22.95 13.89
C PHE A 75 22.02 -22.17 14.21
N LEU A 76 22.95 -22.84 14.89
CA LEU A 76 24.32 -22.39 15.10
C LEU A 76 25.26 -23.39 14.42
N GLY A 77 25.78 -23.02 13.25
CA GLY A 77 26.37 -24.00 12.34
C GLY A 77 25.29 -24.98 11.86
N GLU A 78 25.47 -26.27 12.13
CA GLU A 78 24.50 -27.32 11.79
C GLU A 78 23.57 -27.71 12.97
N ARG A 79 23.82 -27.18 14.17
CA ARG A 79 23.04 -27.53 15.39
C ARG A 79 21.78 -26.67 15.48
N ASP A 80 20.62 -27.31 15.58
CA ASP A 80 19.37 -26.64 15.96
C ASP A 80 19.45 -26.20 17.41
N ILE A 81 19.34 -24.88 17.64
CA ILE A 81 19.39 -24.26 18.96
C ILE A 81 18.05 -23.62 19.35
N SER A 82 16.97 -23.93 18.62
CA SER A 82 15.67 -23.26 18.77
C SER A 82 15.11 -23.32 20.19
N GLU A 83 15.30 -24.45 20.90
CA GLU A 83 14.89 -24.60 22.30
C GLU A 83 15.96 -24.08 23.28
N ASP A 84 17.24 -24.29 22.98
CA ASP A 84 18.36 -23.88 23.84
C ASP A 84 18.36 -22.37 24.11
N ILE A 85 17.99 -21.58 23.10
CA ILE A 85 17.91 -20.13 23.22
C ILE A 85 16.77 -19.64 24.12
N ARG A 86 15.78 -20.50 24.44
CA ARG A 86 14.60 -20.12 25.25
C ARG A 86 14.80 -20.32 26.75
N THR A 87 15.95 -20.85 27.16
CA THR A 87 16.29 -21.07 28.57
C THR A 87 16.36 -19.77 29.37
N LEU A 88 16.13 -19.86 30.68
CA LEU A 88 16.19 -18.71 31.59
C LEU A 88 17.61 -18.10 31.65
N SER A 89 18.65 -18.94 31.61
CA SER A 89 20.06 -18.52 31.61
C SER A 89 20.39 -17.65 30.40
N VAL A 90 19.93 -18.04 29.21
CA VAL A 90 20.07 -17.22 27.99
C VAL A 90 19.27 -15.93 28.13
N THR A 91 18.00 -16.02 28.54
CA THR A 91 17.10 -14.87 28.68
C THR A 91 17.69 -13.78 29.58
N ASN A 92 18.31 -14.15 30.69
CA ASN A 92 18.93 -13.22 31.63
C ASN A 92 20.16 -12.50 31.06
N LYS A 93 20.80 -13.07 30.04
CA LYS A 93 22.05 -12.55 29.46
C LYS A 93 21.85 -11.70 28.20
N VAL A 94 20.70 -11.82 27.54
CA VAL A 94 20.40 -11.12 26.28
C VAL A 94 20.57 -9.61 26.36
N SER A 95 20.07 -8.95 27.41
CA SER A 95 20.14 -7.48 27.48
C SER A 95 21.58 -6.96 27.56
N HIS A 96 22.49 -7.71 28.20
CA HIS A 96 23.92 -7.39 28.22
C HIS A 96 24.57 -7.60 26.85
N ILE A 97 24.25 -8.70 26.17
CA ILE A 97 24.79 -8.97 24.82
C ILE A 97 24.25 -7.97 23.79
N ALA A 98 22.98 -7.60 23.91
CA ALA A 98 22.32 -6.69 22.99
C ALA A 98 22.73 -5.21 23.18
N SER A 99 23.50 -4.88 24.22
CA SER A 99 24.06 -3.53 24.42
C SER A 99 25.48 -3.38 23.85
N ASP A 100 26.18 -4.48 23.52
CA ASP A 100 27.52 -4.43 22.93
C ASP A 100 27.48 -3.95 21.46
N PRO A 101 28.15 -2.83 21.10
CA PRO A 101 28.09 -2.28 19.75
C PRO A 101 28.67 -3.18 18.66
N ALA A 102 29.70 -3.97 18.97
CA ALA A 102 30.36 -4.83 17.97
C ALA A 102 29.48 -6.04 17.63
N ILE A 103 28.85 -6.65 18.62
CA ILE A 103 27.88 -7.74 18.40
C ILE A 103 26.67 -7.23 17.63
N ARG A 104 26.13 -6.06 18.01
CA ARG A 104 25.01 -5.43 17.31
C ARG A 104 25.32 -5.17 15.84
N ALA A 105 26.50 -4.63 15.53
CA ALA A 105 26.89 -4.33 14.16
C ALA A 105 26.94 -5.59 13.28
N GLU A 106 27.37 -6.73 13.83
CA GLU A 106 27.41 -7.98 13.08
C GLU A 106 26.01 -8.60 12.91
N LEU A 107 25.20 -8.61 13.98
CA LEU A 107 23.83 -9.12 13.89
C LEU A 107 22.94 -8.26 12.99
N LEU A 108 23.18 -6.95 12.89
CA LEU A 108 22.47 -6.07 11.98
C LEU A 108 22.70 -6.46 10.51
N LYS A 109 23.93 -6.83 10.13
CA LYS A 109 24.21 -7.34 8.78
C LYS A 109 23.43 -8.62 8.49
N LEU A 110 23.35 -9.52 9.47
CA LEU A 110 22.56 -10.75 9.34
C LEU A 110 21.07 -10.45 9.20
N GLN A 111 20.53 -9.51 9.99
CA GLN A 111 19.14 -9.07 9.90
C GLN A 111 18.82 -8.51 8.52
N HIS A 112 19.64 -7.60 7.99
CA HIS A 112 19.50 -7.07 6.64
C HIS A 112 19.58 -8.17 5.58
N SER A 113 20.55 -9.09 5.70
CA SER A 113 20.64 -10.21 4.76
C SER A 113 19.41 -11.12 4.78
N ILE A 114 18.73 -11.29 5.90
CA ILE A 114 17.49 -12.09 5.99
C ILE A 114 16.32 -11.31 5.37
N ILE A 115 16.22 -10.02 5.69
CA ILE A 115 15.19 -9.12 5.13
C ILE A 115 15.30 -9.07 3.60
N ASP A 116 16.50 -8.85 3.06
CA ASP A 116 16.74 -8.72 1.61
C ASP A 116 16.46 -9.99 0.82
N LYS A 117 16.43 -11.16 1.48
CA LYS A 117 16.12 -12.45 0.84
C LYS A 117 14.62 -12.74 0.75
N ALA A 118 13.76 -11.95 1.40
CA ALA A 118 12.33 -12.18 1.32
C ALA A 118 11.79 -11.72 -0.05
N GLU A 119 11.01 -12.57 -0.73
CA GLU A 119 10.55 -12.27 -2.09
C GLU A 119 9.29 -11.38 -2.10
N ARG A 120 8.35 -11.64 -1.18
CA ARG A 120 7.04 -10.97 -1.12
C ARG A 120 7.01 -9.84 -0.10
N GLY A 121 7.12 -10.23 1.16
CA GLY A 121 7.17 -9.34 2.30
C GLY A 121 7.70 -10.07 3.52
N ILE A 122 8.04 -9.30 4.55
CA ILE A 122 8.58 -9.81 5.80
C ILE A 122 8.04 -9.01 6.99
N VAL A 123 7.63 -9.71 8.04
CA VAL A 123 7.31 -9.11 9.34
C VAL A 123 8.51 -9.30 10.26
N VAL A 124 9.09 -8.21 10.71
CA VAL A 124 10.29 -8.18 11.54
C VAL A 124 9.92 -7.66 12.92
N GLU A 125 10.19 -8.45 13.96
CA GLU A 125 9.91 -8.04 15.34
C GLU A 125 11.17 -7.80 16.16
N GLY A 126 11.05 -6.88 17.12
CA GLY A 126 12.14 -6.55 18.02
C GLY A 126 11.83 -5.38 18.96
N ARG A 127 12.88 -4.60 19.25
CA ARG A 127 12.83 -3.44 20.16
C ARG A 127 13.21 -2.12 19.49
N ASP A 128 13.90 -2.18 18.36
CA ASP A 128 14.47 -1.07 17.62
C ASP A 128 14.38 -1.31 16.09
N ILE A 129 13.36 -2.05 15.65
CA ILE A 129 13.19 -2.38 14.24
C ILE A 129 12.89 -1.13 13.43
N GLY A 130 11.85 -0.38 13.79
CA GLY A 130 11.42 0.81 13.05
C GLY A 130 12.36 2.01 13.18
N THR A 131 13.32 1.96 14.10
CA THR A 131 14.31 3.03 14.33
C THR A 131 15.69 2.72 13.76
N VAL A 132 16.12 1.45 13.77
CA VAL A 132 17.50 1.05 13.42
C VAL A 132 17.54 -0.01 12.34
N VAL A 133 16.79 -1.11 12.49
CA VAL A 133 16.91 -2.27 11.58
C VAL A 133 16.25 -2.00 10.23
N ALA A 134 15.02 -1.49 10.24
CA ALA A 134 14.23 -1.17 9.08
C ALA A 134 13.57 0.21 9.23
N PRO A 135 14.37 1.31 9.20
CA PRO A 135 13.86 2.67 9.32
C PRO A 135 12.99 3.08 8.11
N ASP A 136 13.06 2.37 7.00
CA ASP A 136 12.24 2.63 5.81
C ASP A 136 11.10 1.60 5.67
N ALA A 137 10.78 0.86 6.73
CA ALA A 137 9.67 -0.10 6.73
C ALA A 137 8.34 0.57 6.35
N ALA A 138 7.59 -0.06 5.44
CA ALA A 138 6.33 0.49 4.91
C ALA A 138 5.25 0.65 5.98
N LEU A 139 5.29 -0.21 7.02
CA LEU A 139 4.50 -0.07 8.23
C LEU A 139 5.39 -0.32 9.46
N LYS A 140 5.35 0.61 10.41
CA LYS A 140 5.97 0.47 11.72
C LYS A 140 4.87 0.48 12.77
N VAL A 141 4.82 -0.54 13.60
CA VAL A 141 3.87 -0.69 14.69
C VAL A 141 4.65 -0.71 16.00
N TYR A 142 4.22 0.09 16.97
CA TYR A 142 4.72 0.03 18.34
C TYR A 142 3.61 -0.51 19.24
N LEU A 143 3.76 -1.76 19.66
CA LEU A 143 2.76 -2.49 20.43
C LEU A 143 3.05 -2.33 21.92
N THR A 144 2.06 -1.90 22.71
CA THR A 144 2.16 -1.85 24.18
C THR A 144 1.06 -2.65 24.83
N ALA A 145 1.25 -2.94 26.11
CA ALA A 145 0.22 -3.41 27.03
C ALA A 145 0.63 -2.97 28.44
N ASP A 146 -0.32 -2.86 29.36
CA ASP A 146 -0.02 -2.63 30.77
C ASP A 146 0.80 -3.79 31.39
N ILE A 147 1.30 -3.62 32.60
CA ILE A 147 2.16 -4.64 33.23
C ILE A 147 1.37 -5.90 33.59
N ASP A 148 0.10 -5.76 33.96
CA ASP A 148 -0.75 -6.86 34.41
C ASP A 148 -1.08 -7.80 33.25
N ALA A 149 -1.52 -7.26 32.10
CA ALA A 149 -1.79 -8.04 30.89
C ALA A 149 -0.52 -8.73 30.36
N ARG A 150 0.64 -8.06 30.44
CA ARG A 150 1.93 -8.65 30.02
C ARG A 150 2.38 -9.77 30.93
N THR A 151 2.19 -9.62 32.23
CA THR A 151 2.52 -10.65 33.24
C THR A 151 1.63 -11.87 33.03
N TYR A 152 0.31 -11.67 32.92
CA TYR A 152 -0.66 -12.74 32.67
C TYR A 152 -0.35 -13.53 31.37
N ARG A 153 -0.07 -12.83 30.26
CA ARG A 153 0.33 -13.48 29.00
C ARG A 153 1.59 -14.31 29.14
N ARG A 154 2.56 -13.82 29.92
CA ARG A 154 3.83 -14.51 30.12
C ARG A 154 3.70 -15.74 31.01
N GLU A 155 2.80 -15.71 31.99
CA GLU A 155 2.47 -16.88 32.81
C GLU A 155 1.88 -18.01 31.96
N ILE A 156 0.97 -17.70 31.03
CA ILE A 156 0.38 -18.69 30.12
C ILE A 156 1.45 -19.33 29.21
N GLU A 157 2.44 -18.57 28.75
CA GLU A 157 3.53 -19.07 27.90
C GLU A 157 4.51 -19.99 28.65
N LEU A 158 4.58 -19.92 29.98
CA LEU A 158 5.54 -20.62 30.82
C LEU A 158 5.00 -21.94 31.41
N SER A 159 3.95 -22.52 30.82
CA SER A 159 3.28 -23.74 31.27
C SER A 159 4.23 -24.77 31.91
N ASP A 160 4.05 -24.98 33.23
CA ASP A 160 4.51 -26.08 34.11
C ASP A 160 5.39 -25.75 35.34
N ASP A 161 5.92 -24.54 35.53
CA ASP A 161 6.58 -24.20 36.79
C ASP A 161 5.91 -23.01 37.50
N ALA A 162 5.55 -23.24 38.77
CA ALA A 162 4.96 -22.25 39.67
C ALA A 162 5.95 -21.13 40.02
N ILE A 163 6.27 -20.28 39.06
CA ILE A 163 6.97 -19.00 39.30
C ILE A 163 5.94 -18.03 39.85
N ALA A 164 6.24 -17.40 40.99
CA ALA A 164 5.33 -16.44 41.60
C ALA A 164 5.12 -15.23 40.67
N THR A 165 3.88 -14.78 40.47
CA THR A 165 3.48 -13.63 39.63
C THR A 165 4.37 -12.40 39.83
N HIS A 166 4.79 -12.17 41.08
CA HIS A 166 5.65 -11.04 41.44
C HIS A 166 7.08 -11.13 40.85
N GLU A 167 7.63 -12.33 40.68
CA GLU A 167 8.96 -12.52 40.08
C GLU A 167 8.95 -12.26 38.56
N VAL A 168 7.86 -12.63 37.89
CA VAL A 168 7.66 -12.36 36.44
C VAL A 168 7.52 -10.86 36.20
N GLU A 169 6.71 -10.17 37.01
CA GLU A 169 6.50 -8.73 36.96
C GLU A 169 7.80 -7.93 37.16
N GLN A 170 8.57 -8.28 38.20
CA GLN A 170 9.87 -7.64 38.49
C GLN A 170 10.88 -7.88 37.36
N SER A 171 10.91 -9.08 36.78
CA SER A 171 11.79 -9.42 35.66
C SER A 171 11.45 -8.61 34.41
N LEU A 172 10.17 -8.49 34.05
CA LEU A 172 9.73 -7.69 32.91
C LEU A 172 10.08 -6.21 33.08
N THR A 173 9.80 -5.65 34.26
CA THR A 173 10.03 -4.23 34.57
C THR A 173 11.52 -3.89 34.54
N THR A 174 12.36 -4.72 35.15
CA THR A 174 13.82 -4.52 35.15
C THR A 174 14.39 -4.54 33.73
N ARG A 175 13.92 -5.48 32.89
CA ARG A 175 14.38 -5.61 31.51
C ARG A 175 13.96 -4.44 30.64
N ASP A 176 12.71 -4.00 30.73
CA ASP A 176 12.26 -2.85 29.95
C ASP A 176 12.97 -1.56 30.39
N HIS A 177 13.34 -1.43 31.67
CA HIS A 177 14.17 -0.31 32.14
C HIS A 177 15.58 -0.35 31.53
N VAL A 178 16.26 -1.50 31.55
CA VAL A 178 17.58 -1.68 30.93
C VAL A 178 17.53 -1.42 29.42
N ASP A 179 16.52 -1.95 28.74
CA ASP A 179 16.39 -1.84 27.29
C ASP A 179 16.01 -0.42 26.84
N SER A 180 15.27 0.34 27.66
CA SER A 180 14.92 1.75 27.36
C SER A 180 16.03 2.75 27.72
N THR A 181 16.93 2.41 28.65
CA THR A 181 17.99 3.33 29.13
C THR A 181 19.37 3.08 28.52
N ARG A 182 19.52 2.05 27.67
CA ARG A 182 20.81 1.74 27.01
C ARG A 182 21.27 2.84 26.06
N THR A 183 22.58 3.07 26.02
CA THR A 183 23.23 4.13 25.22
C THR A 183 23.16 3.87 23.71
N ALA A 184 23.13 2.60 23.30
CA ALA A 184 23.03 2.18 21.90
C ALA A 184 21.63 1.61 21.61
N SER A 185 20.90 2.25 20.69
CA SER A 185 19.58 1.83 20.19
C SER A 185 18.53 1.56 21.28
N PRO A 186 18.19 2.51 22.15
CA PRO A 186 17.21 2.29 23.23
C PRO A 186 15.85 1.82 22.69
N LEU A 187 15.10 1.10 23.52
CA LEU A 187 13.69 0.79 23.27
C LEU A 187 12.92 2.11 23.14
N ALA A 188 12.62 2.49 21.91
CA ALA A 188 11.99 3.75 21.57
C ALA A 188 11.05 3.57 20.38
N MET A 189 9.90 4.21 20.47
CA MET A 189 8.96 4.26 19.36
C MET A 189 9.54 5.14 18.23
N ALA A 190 9.58 4.62 17.00
CA ALA A 190 9.92 5.43 15.83
C ALA A 190 8.91 6.58 15.65
N SER A 191 9.36 7.72 15.12
CA SER A 191 8.53 8.93 15.01
C SER A 191 7.29 8.76 14.12
N ASP A 192 7.35 7.84 13.17
CA ASP A 192 6.30 7.49 12.21
C ASP A 192 5.62 6.15 12.54
N ALA A 193 5.94 5.51 13.68
CA ALA A 193 5.29 4.29 14.11
C ALA A 193 3.85 4.53 14.58
N VAL A 194 2.96 3.60 14.23
CA VAL A 194 1.59 3.55 14.74
C VAL A 194 1.60 2.85 16.09
N HIS A 195 1.20 3.57 17.13
CA HIS A 195 1.03 3.01 18.47
C HIS A 195 -0.26 2.18 18.55
N ILE A 196 -0.16 0.95 19.04
CA ILE A 196 -1.30 0.06 19.33
C ILE A 196 -1.20 -0.35 20.79
N ASP A 197 -2.22 -0.01 21.57
CA ASP A 197 -2.39 -0.52 22.92
C ASP A 197 -3.20 -1.83 22.86
N SER A 198 -2.55 -2.94 23.23
CA SER A 198 -3.12 -4.28 23.23
C SER A 198 -3.63 -4.72 24.60
N THR A 199 -3.67 -3.84 25.60
CA THR A 199 -4.06 -4.19 26.99
C THR A 199 -5.37 -4.98 27.04
N GLU A 200 -6.41 -4.45 26.40
CA GLU A 200 -7.76 -5.06 26.36
C GLU A 200 -8.03 -5.87 25.08
N LEU A 201 -7.01 -6.08 24.24
CA LEU A 201 -7.16 -6.79 22.97
C LEU A 201 -6.67 -8.23 23.12
N ASN A 202 -7.45 -9.16 22.57
CA ASN A 202 -6.96 -10.51 22.34
C ASN A 202 -6.02 -10.56 21.11
N LEU A 203 -5.42 -11.71 20.85
CA LEU A 203 -4.47 -11.87 19.75
C LEU A 203 -5.11 -11.62 18.37
N GLU A 204 -6.31 -12.14 18.14
CA GLU A 204 -7.03 -12.00 16.88
C GLU A 204 -7.40 -10.53 16.62
N GLU A 205 -7.92 -9.84 17.63
CA GLU A 205 -8.22 -8.40 17.57
C GLU A 205 -6.96 -7.56 17.32
N THR A 206 -5.83 -7.94 17.92
CA THR A 206 -4.55 -7.26 17.69
C THR A 206 -4.06 -7.48 16.26
N ILE A 207 -4.19 -8.70 15.71
CA ILE A 207 -3.86 -9.01 14.33
C ILE A 207 -4.76 -8.22 13.38
N GLU A 208 -6.08 -8.22 13.59
CA GLU A 208 -7.03 -7.46 12.78
C GLU A 208 -6.70 -5.96 12.79
N ARG A 209 -6.34 -5.40 13.95
CA ARG A 209 -5.97 -3.99 14.03
C ARG A 209 -4.74 -3.65 13.18
N VAL A 210 -3.74 -4.53 13.13
CA VAL A 210 -2.58 -4.35 12.25
C VAL A 210 -2.97 -4.61 10.79
N TRP A 211 -3.85 -5.57 10.54
CA TRP A 211 -4.37 -5.89 9.21
C TRP A 211 -5.10 -4.71 8.57
N GLU A 212 -5.96 -4.03 9.33
CA GLU A 212 -6.63 -2.80 8.92
C GLU A 212 -5.63 -1.74 8.47
N LEU A 213 -4.51 -1.57 9.19
CA LEU A 213 -3.45 -0.62 8.80
C LEU A 213 -2.77 -1.03 7.48
N LEU A 214 -2.57 -2.33 7.25
CA LEU A 214 -2.03 -2.83 5.99
C LEU A 214 -2.99 -2.55 4.82
N ILE A 215 -4.30 -2.72 5.03
CA ILE A 215 -5.34 -2.40 4.05
C ILE A 215 -5.40 -0.89 3.80
N GLU A 216 -5.49 -0.06 4.85
CA GLU A 216 -5.55 1.40 4.76
C GLU A 216 -4.36 1.98 3.99
N ARG A 217 -3.17 1.39 4.15
CA ARG A 217 -1.95 1.80 3.45
C ARG A 217 -1.77 1.11 2.09
N SER A 218 -2.69 0.24 1.67
CA SER A 218 -2.59 -0.55 0.44
C SER A 218 -1.28 -1.35 0.33
N LEU A 219 -0.85 -1.93 1.45
CA LEU A 219 0.38 -2.74 1.59
C LEU A 219 0.14 -4.23 1.38
N LEU A 220 -1.08 -4.65 1.05
CA LEU A 220 -1.37 -6.03 0.68
C LEU A 220 -1.37 -6.13 -0.84
N GLY A 221 -0.69 -7.15 -1.37
CA GLY A 221 -0.69 -7.43 -2.80
C GLY A 221 -2.05 -7.88 -3.29
N LEU A 222 -2.42 -7.48 -4.51
CA LEU A 222 -3.66 -7.92 -5.14
C LEU A 222 -3.50 -9.34 -5.72
N PRO A 223 -4.51 -10.20 -5.58
CA PRO A 223 -4.56 -11.50 -6.27
C PRO A 223 -4.54 -11.33 -7.77
N ILE A 224 -3.87 -12.24 -8.49
CA ILE A 224 -3.81 -12.22 -9.96
C ILE A 224 -4.63 -13.38 -10.53
N VAL A 225 -5.47 -13.07 -11.51
CA VAL A 225 -6.22 -14.05 -12.33
C VAL A 225 -5.67 -13.99 -13.75
N ALA A 226 -5.06 -15.08 -14.23
CA ALA A 226 -4.65 -15.19 -15.63
C ALA A 226 -5.79 -15.73 -16.48
N ILE A 227 -6.17 -15.00 -17.53
CA ILE A 227 -7.15 -15.46 -18.53
C ILE A 227 -6.39 -16.05 -19.71
N LEU A 228 -6.45 -17.37 -19.81
CA LEU A 228 -5.72 -18.20 -20.75
C LEU A 228 -6.68 -18.78 -21.79
N GLY A 229 -6.19 -19.09 -22.99
CA GLY A 229 -6.98 -19.72 -24.04
C GLY A 229 -6.49 -19.39 -25.44
N ARG A 230 -6.95 -20.18 -26.43
CA ARG A 230 -6.62 -19.97 -27.85
C ARG A 230 -7.04 -18.58 -28.36
N PRO A 231 -6.48 -18.09 -29.49
CA PRO A 231 -6.98 -16.89 -30.16
C PRO A 231 -8.49 -16.99 -30.45
N ASN A 232 -9.18 -15.84 -30.48
CA ASN A 232 -10.60 -15.72 -30.88
C ASN A 232 -11.66 -16.43 -30.02
N VAL A 233 -11.29 -17.05 -28.88
CA VAL A 233 -12.23 -17.61 -27.90
C VAL A 233 -12.98 -16.54 -27.09
N GLY A 234 -12.65 -15.25 -27.28
CA GLY A 234 -13.33 -14.12 -26.64
C GLY A 234 -12.76 -13.67 -25.29
N LYS A 235 -11.48 -13.95 -25.00
CA LYS A 235 -10.77 -13.50 -23.78
C LYS A 235 -10.91 -11.99 -23.54
N SER A 236 -10.54 -11.16 -24.51
CA SER A 236 -10.58 -9.71 -24.37
C SER A 236 -12.00 -9.15 -24.20
N THR A 237 -13.01 -9.82 -24.78
CA THR A 237 -14.42 -9.49 -24.55
C THR A 237 -14.83 -9.78 -23.10
N LEU A 238 -14.37 -10.90 -22.53
CA LEU A 238 -14.61 -11.26 -21.14
C LEU A 238 -13.87 -10.32 -20.17
N ILE A 239 -12.62 -9.96 -20.46
CA ILE A 239 -11.84 -8.99 -19.67
C ILE A 239 -12.55 -7.63 -19.65
N ASN A 240 -12.98 -7.13 -20.81
CA ASN A 240 -13.73 -5.87 -20.91
C ASN A 240 -15.04 -5.91 -20.10
N ARG A 241 -15.66 -7.08 -19.97
CA ARG A 241 -16.83 -7.27 -19.10
C ARG A 241 -16.46 -7.13 -17.62
N PHE A 242 -15.36 -7.77 -17.21
CA PHE A 242 -14.91 -7.76 -15.81
C PHE A 242 -14.54 -6.37 -15.32
N ILE A 243 -13.79 -5.61 -16.13
CA ILE A 243 -13.30 -4.27 -15.75
C ILE A 243 -14.39 -3.18 -15.75
N GLY A 244 -15.60 -3.46 -16.26
CA GLY A 244 -16.73 -2.53 -16.27
C GLY A 244 -16.54 -1.24 -17.11
N ARG A 245 -15.41 -1.10 -17.82
CA ARG A 245 -15.04 0.02 -18.69
C ARG A 245 -14.42 -0.53 -19.98
N ARG A 246 -14.56 0.16 -21.13
CA ARG A 246 -13.89 -0.26 -22.39
C ARG A 246 -12.43 0.19 -22.40
N GLU A 247 -11.55 -0.50 -21.69
CA GLU A 247 -10.09 -0.23 -21.71
C GLU A 247 -9.27 -1.26 -22.48
N ALA A 248 -9.73 -2.51 -22.65
CA ALA A 248 -9.01 -3.47 -23.51
C ALA A 248 -9.40 -3.23 -24.98
N ILE A 249 -8.42 -2.84 -25.80
CA ILE A 249 -8.59 -2.59 -27.23
C ILE A 249 -8.98 -3.91 -27.92
N VAL A 250 -10.26 -4.02 -28.29
CA VAL A 250 -10.76 -5.06 -29.21
C VAL A 250 -10.32 -4.66 -30.62
N GLU A 251 -9.17 -5.15 -31.07
CA GLU A 251 -8.77 -5.10 -32.47
C GLU A 251 -8.47 -6.53 -32.92
N ASP A 252 -9.36 -7.07 -33.77
CA ASP A 252 -9.32 -8.42 -34.34
C ASP A 252 -8.29 -8.53 -35.49
N THR A 253 -7.06 -8.05 -35.29
CA THR A 253 -6.00 -8.18 -36.31
C THR A 253 -4.88 -9.11 -35.83
N PRO A 254 -4.76 -10.34 -36.39
CA PRO A 254 -3.67 -11.26 -36.06
C PRO A 254 -2.31 -10.66 -36.49
N GLY A 255 -1.32 -10.64 -35.59
CA GLY A 255 0.07 -10.32 -35.94
C GLY A 255 0.74 -9.14 -35.22
N VAL A 256 0.23 -8.67 -34.08
CA VAL A 256 0.95 -7.72 -33.21
C VAL A 256 1.25 -8.38 -31.86
N THR A 257 2.53 -8.62 -31.60
CA THR A 257 3.05 -9.02 -30.29
C THR A 257 2.68 -7.95 -29.26
N ARG A 258 1.58 -8.18 -28.53
CA ARG A 258 1.17 -7.29 -27.44
C ARG A 258 1.81 -7.77 -26.15
N ASP A 259 2.65 -6.91 -25.59
CA ASP A 259 3.14 -7.02 -24.22
C ASP A 259 1.97 -7.20 -23.24
N ARG A 260 2.23 -7.93 -22.16
CA ARG A 260 1.26 -8.37 -21.16
C ARG A 260 0.51 -7.18 -20.57
N VAL A 261 -0.82 -7.22 -20.63
CA VAL A 261 -1.67 -6.17 -20.05
C VAL A 261 -2.37 -6.72 -18.81
N GLN A 262 -2.17 -6.03 -17.69
CA GLN A 262 -2.82 -6.29 -16.42
C GLN A 262 -3.89 -5.22 -16.20
N TYR A 263 -5.05 -5.62 -15.70
CA TYR A 263 -6.17 -4.73 -15.41
C TYR A 263 -6.64 -4.92 -13.97
N GLU A 264 -6.82 -3.83 -13.22
CA GLU A 264 -7.45 -3.90 -11.90
C GLU A 264 -8.97 -4.09 -12.06
N CYS A 265 -9.52 -5.05 -11.32
CA CYS A 265 -10.92 -5.40 -11.28
C CYS A 265 -11.42 -5.38 -9.84
N GLU A 266 -12.67 -4.97 -9.63
CA GLU A 266 -13.35 -5.02 -8.33
C GLU A 266 -14.67 -5.78 -8.48
N TRP A 267 -14.89 -6.78 -7.63
CA TRP A 267 -16.15 -7.52 -7.54
C TRP A 267 -16.48 -7.85 -6.09
N GLY A 268 -17.71 -7.56 -5.65
CA GLY A 268 -18.13 -7.82 -4.26
C GLY A 268 -17.28 -7.11 -3.20
N GLY A 269 -16.68 -5.96 -3.53
CA GLY A 269 -15.73 -5.24 -2.66
C GLY A 269 -14.32 -5.84 -2.61
N ARG A 270 -14.05 -6.90 -3.38
CA ARG A 270 -12.74 -7.55 -3.49
C ARG A 270 -12.04 -7.07 -4.76
N ARG A 271 -10.83 -6.54 -4.59
CA ARG A 271 -9.96 -6.09 -5.70
C ARG A 271 -8.98 -7.16 -6.11
N PHE A 272 -8.73 -7.29 -7.40
CA PHE A 272 -7.79 -8.25 -7.97
C PHE A 272 -7.32 -7.79 -9.36
N ILE A 273 -6.24 -8.38 -9.86
CA ILE A 273 -5.70 -8.12 -11.17
C ILE A 273 -6.16 -9.22 -12.14
N VAL A 274 -6.63 -8.82 -13.31
CA VAL A 274 -6.88 -9.72 -14.45
C VAL A 274 -5.76 -9.53 -15.46
N MET A 275 -5.07 -10.61 -15.80
CA MET A 275 -3.97 -10.60 -16.76
C MET A 275 -4.42 -11.20 -18.10
N ASP A 276 -4.30 -10.42 -19.17
CA ASP A 276 -4.50 -10.93 -20.54
C ASP A 276 -3.19 -11.56 -21.02
N THR A 277 -3.21 -12.89 -21.16
CA THR A 277 -2.13 -13.58 -21.86
C THR A 277 -2.44 -13.46 -23.35
N GLY A 278 -1.69 -12.61 -24.05
CA GLY A 278 -1.76 -12.52 -25.51
C GLY A 278 -1.91 -13.93 -26.11
N GLY A 279 -2.87 -14.09 -27.02
CA GLY A 279 -3.32 -15.40 -27.50
C GLY A 279 -2.16 -16.31 -27.89
N TRP A 280 -2.33 -17.59 -27.60
CA TRP A 280 -1.35 -18.62 -27.93
C TRP A 280 -1.03 -18.62 -29.44
N GLU A 281 0.24 -18.48 -29.82
CA GLU A 281 0.66 -18.48 -31.24
C GLU A 281 0.95 -19.91 -31.71
N SER A 282 0.16 -20.39 -32.67
CA SER A 282 0.48 -21.59 -33.46
C SER A 282 1.44 -21.19 -34.58
N LYS A 283 2.62 -21.83 -34.67
CA LYS A 283 3.53 -21.61 -35.80
C LYS A 283 2.97 -22.28 -37.06
N PRO A 284 3.02 -21.62 -38.23
CA PRO A 284 2.37 -22.12 -39.46
C PRO A 284 2.99 -23.41 -40.05
N ASP A 285 4.12 -23.91 -39.54
CA ASP A 285 4.88 -25.01 -40.15
C ASP A 285 4.62 -26.41 -39.56
N GLY A 286 3.51 -26.63 -38.85
CA GLY A 286 3.02 -27.98 -38.51
C GLY A 286 3.89 -28.82 -37.57
N ILE A 287 4.89 -28.23 -36.91
CA ILE A 287 5.79 -28.93 -35.98
C ILE A 287 5.75 -28.21 -34.63
N SER A 288 5.13 -28.88 -33.65
CA SER A 288 5.02 -28.57 -32.22
C SER A 288 4.26 -27.29 -31.85
N VAL A 289 3.11 -27.49 -31.19
CA VAL A 289 2.42 -26.47 -30.38
C VAL A 289 3.27 -26.22 -29.14
N ALA A 290 3.92 -25.05 -29.07
CA ALA A 290 4.72 -24.64 -27.91
C ALA A 290 3.97 -23.56 -27.15
N ILE A 291 3.87 -23.66 -25.82
CA ILE A 291 3.32 -22.59 -24.99
C ILE A 291 4.14 -21.32 -25.20
N SER A 292 3.45 -20.19 -25.40
CA SER A 292 4.15 -18.92 -25.47
C SER A 292 4.81 -18.64 -24.12
N ALA A 293 6.04 -18.13 -24.12
CA ALA A 293 6.70 -17.71 -22.87
C ALA A 293 5.85 -16.72 -22.05
N GLY A 294 4.89 -16.03 -22.69
CA GLY A 294 3.88 -15.22 -22.05
C GLY A 294 2.87 -16.02 -21.21
N ALA A 295 2.34 -17.13 -21.74
CA ALA A 295 1.39 -17.96 -21.02
C ALA A 295 2.04 -18.78 -19.89
N GLU A 296 3.27 -19.26 -20.07
CA GLU A 296 4.04 -19.92 -19.00
C GLU A 296 4.25 -18.98 -17.80
N LEU A 297 4.80 -17.78 -18.05
CA LEU A 297 5.07 -16.84 -16.96
C LEU A 297 3.78 -16.30 -16.33
N ALA A 298 2.70 -16.14 -17.10
CA ALA A 298 1.38 -15.82 -16.54
C ALA A 298 0.85 -16.94 -15.63
N MET A 299 1.03 -18.20 -16.02
CA MET A 299 0.71 -19.35 -15.17
C MET A 299 1.57 -19.37 -13.91
N GLU A 300 2.81 -18.89 -13.93
CA GLU A 300 3.70 -18.78 -12.76
C GLU A 300 3.34 -17.60 -11.82
N GLU A 301 2.92 -16.47 -12.38
CA GLU A 301 2.59 -15.25 -11.64
C GLU A 301 1.17 -15.27 -11.06
N ALA A 302 0.21 -15.91 -11.74
CA ALA A 302 -1.19 -15.88 -11.32
C ALA A 302 -1.45 -16.65 -10.01
N ASP A 303 -2.45 -16.24 -9.25
CA ASP A 303 -2.94 -16.98 -8.09
C ASP A 303 -4.08 -17.94 -8.49
N VAL A 304 -4.86 -17.56 -9.51
CA VAL A 304 -5.94 -18.38 -10.11
C VAL A 304 -5.83 -18.35 -11.64
N LEU A 305 -6.08 -19.49 -12.29
CA LEU A 305 -6.03 -19.64 -13.73
C LEU A 305 -7.47 -19.78 -14.28
N ALA A 306 -7.84 -19.00 -15.29
CA ALA A 306 -9.12 -19.12 -15.98
C ALA A 306 -8.86 -19.53 -17.43
N PHE A 307 -9.17 -20.78 -17.77
CA PHE A 307 -9.00 -21.32 -19.11
C PHE A 307 -10.27 -21.16 -19.93
N VAL A 308 -10.23 -20.31 -20.94
CA VAL A 308 -11.37 -19.92 -21.77
C VAL A 308 -11.37 -20.72 -23.07
N VAL A 309 -12.48 -21.39 -23.33
CA VAL A 309 -12.76 -22.15 -24.55
C VAL A 309 -14.02 -21.59 -25.21
N ASP A 310 -14.10 -21.63 -26.53
CA ASP A 310 -15.29 -21.29 -27.28
C ASP A 310 -16.27 -22.48 -27.29
N ALA A 311 -17.44 -22.31 -26.69
CA ALA A 311 -18.45 -23.36 -26.58
C ALA A 311 -18.97 -23.84 -27.95
N GLN A 312 -19.05 -22.95 -28.94
CA GLN A 312 -19.59 -23.27 -30.27
C GLN A 312 -18.59 -24.07 -31.12
N VAL A 313 -17.30 -23.95 -30.83
CA VAL A 313 -16.23 -24.70 -31.49
C VAL A 313 -15.94 -26.01 -30.77
N GLY A 314 -16.04 -26.00 -29.44
CA GLY A 314 -15.66 -27.13 -28.59
C GLY A 314 -14.15 -27.25 -28.36
N ALA A 315 -13.75 -28.35 -27.71
CA ALA A 315 -12.36 -28.67 -27.42
C ALA A 315 -11.61 -29.10 -28.70
N LEU A 316 -10.40 -28.58 -28.90
CA LEU A 316 -9.49 -28.99 -29.97
C LEU A 316 -8.23 -29.66 -29.42
N ASP A 317 -7.52 -30.41 -30.25
CA ASP A 317 -6.25 -31.09 -29.89
C ASP A 317 -5.19 -30.11 -29.33
N GLU A 318 -5.22 -28.86 -29.77
CA GLU A 318 -4.33 -27.81 -29.26
C GLU A 318 -4.62 -27.48 -27.78
N ASP A 319 -5.88 -27.59 -27.34
CA ASP A 319 -6.30 -27.31 -25.96
C ASP A 319 -5.72 -28.34 -24.97
N ASP A 320 -5.53 -29.60 -25.39
CA ASP A 320 -4.98 -30.68 -24.56
C ASP A 320 -3.55 -30.38 -24.07
N VAL A 321 -2.72 -29.73 -24.90
CA VAL A 321 -1.35 -29.36 -24.53
C VAL A 321 -1.37 -28.33 -23.39
N LEU A 322 -2.28 -27.35 -23.42
CA LEU A 322 -2.40 -26.35 -22.35
C LEU A 322 -3.00 -26.95 -21.09
N VAL A 323 -3.98 -27.86 -21.23
CA VAL A 323 -4.56 -28.60 -20.11
C VAL A 323 -3.48 -29.37 -19.34
N GLN A 324 -2.52 -29.98 -20.04
CA GLN A 324 -1.40 -30.67 -19.37
C GLN A 324 -0.53 -29.70 -18.55
N GLU A 325 -0.26 -28.50 -19.06
CA GLU A 325 0.56 -27.50 -18.37
C GLU A 325 -0.19 -26.82 -17.22
N LEU A 326 -1.49 -26.54 -17.39
CA LEU A 326 -2.40 -26.09 -16.33
C LEU A 326 -2.41 -27.08 -15.15
N ARG A 327 -2.44 -28.39 -15.43
CA ARG A 327 -2.35 -29.44 -14.39
C ARG A 327 -1.00 -29.46 -13.69
N LYS A 328 0.11 -29.19 -14.40
CA LYS A 328 1.45 -29.10 -13.81
C LYS A 328 1.63 -27.87 -12.93
N ALA A 329 0.93 -26.77 -13.22
CA ALA A 329 1.00 -25.53 -12.45
C ALA A 329 0.51 -25.68 -10.99
N LYS A 330 -0.34 -26.69 -10.70
CA LYS A 330 -0.92 -26.96 -9.36
C LYS A 330 -1.60 -25.74 -8.72
N LYS A 331 -2.25 -24.91 -9.53
CA LYS A 331 -3.01 -23.73 -9.11
C LYS A 331 -4.50 -23.96 -9.30
N PRO A 332 -5.38 -23.29 -8.53
CA PRO A 332 -6.81 -23.29 -8.79
C PRO A 332 -7.07 -22.88 -10.24
N THR A 333 -7.73 -23.77 -10.99
CA THR A 333 -8.00 -23.58 -12.42
C THR A 333 -9.50 -23.67 -12.66
N ILE A 334 -10.05 -22.70 -13.37
CA ILE A 334 -11.46 -22.60 -13.72
C ILE A 334 -11.59 -22.82 -15.23
N LEU A 335 -12.45 -23.74 -15.65
CA LEU A 335 -12.82 -23.92 -17.05
C LEU A 335 -13.97 -22.98 -17.39
N VAL A 336 -13.79 -22.15 -18.41
CA VAL A 336 -14.76 -21.14 -18.85
C VAL A 336 -15.18 -21.43 -20.28
N ALA A 337 -16.45 -21.79 -20.49
CA ALA A 337 -17.03 -21.96 -21.80
C ALA A 337 -17.70 -20.64 -22.23
N ASN A 338 -17.05 -19.92 -23.13
CA ASN A 338 -17.50 -18.62 -23.60
C ASN A 338 -18.35 -18.73 -24.87
N LYS A 339 -19.12 -17.67 -25.19
CA LYS A 339 -20.08 -17.60 -26.30
C LYS A 339 -21.31 -18.51 -26.14
N VAL A 340 -21.69 -18.77 -24.89
CA VAL A 340 -22.95 -19.46 -24.56
C VAL A 340 -24.07 -18.43 -24.49
N ASP A 341 -24.78 -18.24 -25.60
CA ASP A 341 -25.78 -17.17 -25.73
C ASP A 341 -27.20 -17.67 -25.45
N GLY A 342 -27.46 -18.98 -25.60
CA GLY A 342 -28.73 -19.60 -25.22
C GLY A 342 -28.62 -21.09 -24.86
N ASP A 343 -29.77 -21.69 -24.56
CA ASP A 343 -29.86 -23.05 -24.01
C ASP A 343 -29.36 -24.16 -24.97
N HIS A 344 -29.31 -23.88 -26.27
CA HIS A 344 -28.72 -24.80 -27.25
C HIS A 344 -27.19 -24.88 -27.10
N ASP A 345 -26.53 -23.73 -26.89
CA ASP A 345 -25.08 -23.65 -26.71
C ASP A 345 -24.63 -24.28 -25.38
N GLU A 346 -25.49 -24.27 -24.35
CA GLU A 346 -25.22 -24.94 -23.07
C GLU A 346 -25.06 -26.46 -23.23
N ALA A 347 -25.88 -27.08 -24.08
CA ALA A 347 -25.81 -28.51 -24.35
C ALA A 347 -24.46 -28.90 -24.98
N ASP A 348 -23.93 -28.08 -25.90
CA ASP A 348 -22.63 -28.29 -26.54
C ASP A 348 -21.48 -27.98 -25.56
N ALA A 349 -21.64 -26.94 -24.73
CA ALA A 349 -20.65 -26.56 -23.73
C ALA A 349 -20.43 -27.66 -22.65
N HIS A 350 -21.43 -28.48 -22.34
CA HIS A 350 -21.27 -29.62 -21.43
C HIS A 350 -20.22 -30.63 -21.91
N ALA A 351 -19.97 -30.75 -23.21
CA ALA A 351 -18.93 -31.65 -23.75
C ALA A 351 -17.51 -31.27 -23.30
N LEU A 352 -17.29 -30.01 -22.91
CA LEU A 352 -16.00 -29.50 -22.43
C LEU A 352 -15.57 -30.09 -21.08
N TRP A 353 -16.49 -30.73 -20.34
CA TRP A 353 -16.16 -31.46 -19.11
C TRP A 353 -15.07 -32.53 -19.34
N ASN A 354 -15.01 -33.08 -20.56
CA ASN A 354 -14.04 -34.09 -20.95
C ASN A 354 -12.58 -33.59 -20.91
N LEU A 355 -12.34 -32.28 -20.90
CA LEU A 355 -11.02 -31.69 -20.69
C LEU A 355 -10.45 -31.98 -19.28
N GLY A 356 -11.30 -32.42 -18.35
CA GLY A 356 -10.88 -32.86 -17.01
C GLY A 356 -10.29 -31.73 -16.16
N LEU A 357 -10.82 -30.51 -16.31
CA LEU A 357 -10.49 -29.34 -15.49
C LEU A 357 -11.61 -28.96 -14.51
N GLY A 358 -12.64 -29.79 -14.39
CA GLY A 358 -13.82 -29.53 -13.56
C GLY A 358 -15.04 -29.12 -14.39
N GLU A 359 -16.06 -28.64 -13.69
CA GLU A 359 -17.30 -28.13 -14.29
C GLU A 359 -17.02 -26.89 -15.16
N PRO A 360 -17.42 -26.87 -16.44
CA PRO A 360 -17.32 -25.69 -17.28
C PRO A 360 -18.31 -24.61 -16.83
N HIS A 361 -17.83 -23.40 -16.58
CA HIS A 361 -18.66 -22.23 -16.32
C HIS A 361 -19.12 -21.62 -17.64
N PHE A 362 -20.43 -21.60 -17.85
CA PHE A 362 -21.04 -21.08 -19.08
C PHE A 362 -21.17 -19.57 -19.02
N VAL A 363 -20.55 -18.88 -19.97
CA VAL A 363 -20.57 -17.42 -20.05
C VAL A 363 -20.77 -16.90 -21.46
N SER A 364 -21.37 -15.72 -21.55
CA SER A 364 -21.33 -14.91 -22.77
C SER A 364 -20.62 -13.60 -22.45
N GLY A 365 -19.36 -13.45 -22.87
CA GLY A 365 -18.65 -12.18 -22.72
C GLY A 365 -19.40 -11.01 -23.38
N LEU A 366 -20.05 -11.25 -24.52
CA LEU A 366 -20.75 -10.23 -25.31
C LEU A 366 -22.11 -9.84 -24.73
N HIS A 367 -22.89 -10.79 -24.22
CA HIS A 367 -24.23 -10.54 -23.70
C HIS A 367 -24.30 -10.46 -22.17
N GLY A 368 -23.26 -10.92 -21.46
CA GLY A 368 -23.10 -10.82 -20.02
C GLY A 368 -23.76 -11.96 -19.24
N ARG A 369 -24.26 -13.00 -19.92
CA ARG A 369 -24.79 -14.21 -19.28
C ARG A 369 -23.66 -14.91 -18.49
N GLY A 370 -23.95 -15.34 -17.26
CA GLY A 370 -23.04 -16.13 -16.41
C GLY A 370 -21.77 -15.42 -15.92
N SER A 371 -21.50 -14.17 -16.35
CA SER A 371 -20.26 -13.49 -15.96
C SER A 371 -20.20 -13.11 -14.48
N GLY A 372 -21.36 -12.86 -13.85
CA GLY A 372 -21.45 -12.61 -12.40
C GLY A 372 -21.09 -13.85 -11.58
N ASP A 373 -21.72 -14.99 -11.90
CA ASP A 373 -21.46 -16.27 -11.22
C ASP A 373 -19.99 -16.73 -11.40
N LEU A 374 -19.40 -16.46 -12.58
CA LEU A 374 -17.98 -16.68 -12.82
C LEU A 374 -17.11 -15.77 -11.93
N LEU A 375 -17.45 -14.47 -11.80
CA LEU A 375 -16.72 -13.54 -10.94
C LEU A 375 -16.84 -13.92 -9.45
N ASP A 376 -18.02 -14.38 -9.00
CA ASP A 376 -18.21 -14.92 -7.65
C ASP A 376 -17.29 -16.14 -7.42
N THR A 377 -17.24 -17.06 -8.39
CA THR A 377 -16.36 -18.24 -8.33
C THR A 377 -14.89 -17.84 -8.27
N ILE A 378 -14.46 -16.90 -9.12
CA ILE A 378 -13.10 -16.37 -9.13
C ILE A 378 -12.76 -15.79 -7.75
N VAL A 379 -13.58 -14.87 -7.22
CA VAL A 379 -13.33 -14.20 -5.94
C VAL A 379 -13.25 -15.19 -4.78
N ASN A 380 -14.06 -16.24 -4.79
CA ASN A 380 -14.01 -17.28 -3.76
C ASN A 380 -12.72 -18.10 -3.78
N LEU A 381 -12.09 -18.26 -4.95
CA LEU A 381 -10.83 -18.99 -5.11
C LEU A 381 -9.58 -18.13 -4.89
N LEU A 382 -9.70 -16.80 -4.97
CA LEU A 382 -8.57 -15.90 -4.78
C LEU A 382 -8.05 -15.96 -3.33
N PRO A 383 -6.72 -15.92 -3.12
CA PRO A 383 -6.14 -15.71 -1.79
C PRO A 383 -6.45 -14.30 -1.27
N GLU A 384 -6.41 -14.11 0.05
CA GLU A 384 -6.65 -12.79 0.66
C GLU A 384 -5.55 -11.78 0.29
N VAL A 385 -4.30 -12.25 0.23
CA VAL A 385 -3.14 -11.48 -0.21
C VAL A 385 -2.55 -12.16 -1.44
N GLY A 386 -2.50 -11.43 -2.54
CA GLY A 386 -1.96 -11.91 -3.80
C GLY A 386 -0.51 -11.54 -4.05
N ARG A 387 -0.02 -11.95 -5.21
CA ARG A 387 1.37 -11.73 -5.63
C ARG A 387 1.60 -10.39 -6.30
N ALA A 388 0.58 -9.77 -6.92
CA ALA A 388 0.78 -8.48 -7.57
C ALA A 388 1.05 -7.43 -6.50
N GLN A 389 2.22 -6.80 -6.55
CA GLN A 389 2.48 -5.63 -5.72
C GLN A 389 1.58 -4.50 -6.25
N THR A 390 0.61 -4.09 -5.43
CA THR A 390 -0.29 -2.96 -5.69
C THR A 390 0.48 -1.63 -5.73
N GLN A 391 1.71 -1.62 -5.20
CA GLN A 391 2.62 -0.50 -5.20
C GLN A 391 4.04 -1.00 -5.46
N ASP A 392 4.68 -0.43 -6.48
CA ASP A 392 6.13 -0.45 -6.67
C ASP A 392 6.88 0.44 -5.65
N GLY A 393 6.15 0.96 -4.65
CA GLY A 393 6.64 1.87 -3.62
C GLY A 393 6.71 3.34 -4.05
N TYR A 394 6.42 3.68 -5.31
CA TYR A 394 6.49 5.05 -5.78
C TYR A 394 5.21 5.83 -5.50
N ARG A 395 5.40 7.09 -5.06
CA ARG A 395 4.29 8.02 -4.82
C ARG A 395 3.63 8.43 -6.13
N ARG A 396 2.29 8.42 -6.17
CA ARG A 396 1.50 8.65 -7.38
C ARG A 396 1.06 10.11 -7.51
N ILE A 397 1.54 10.77 -8.55
CA ILE A 397 1.33 12.20 -8.81
C ILE A 397 0.49 12.39 -10.09
N ALA A 398 -0.64 13.08 -9.99
CA ALA A 398 -1.39 13.51 -11.18
C ALA A 398 -0.98 14.92 -11.61
N LEU A 399 -0.68 15.10 -12.90
CA LEU A 399 -0.41 16.43 -13.48
C LEU A 399 -1.68 16.96 -14.16
N ILE A 400 -2.39 17.84 -13.47
CA ILE A 400 -3.75 18.29 -13.87
C ILE A 400 -3.73 19.79 -14.21
N GLY A 401 -4.62 20.22 -15.10
CA GLY A 401 -4.78 21.62 -15.49
C GLY A 401 -5.43 21.75 -16.87
N ARG A 402 -5.84 22.97 -17.24
CA ARG A 402 -6.46 23.22 -18.54
C ARG A 402 -5.56 22.90 -19.74
N PRO A 403 -6.10 22.71 -20.95
CA PRO A 403 -5.29 22.64 -22.17
C PRO A 403 -4.30 23.81 -22.28
N ASN A 404 -3.11 23.55 -22.85
CA ASN A 404 -2.08 24.56 -23.18
C ASN A 404 -1.43 25.35 -22.02
N VAL A 405 -1.71 25.00 -20.75
CA VAL A 405 -1.01 25.56 -19.57
C VAL A 405 0.44 25.08 -19.43
N GLY A 406 0.88 24.13 -20.27
CA GLY A 406 2.26 23.64 -20.33
C GLY A 406 2.55 22.37 -19.54
N LYS A 407 1.53 21.54 -19.24
CA LYS A 407 1.69 20.22 -18.60
C LYS A 407 2.69 19.31 -19.32
N SER A 408 2.56 19.13 -20.64
CA SER A 408 3.47 18.27 -21.42
C SER A 408 4.89 18.80 -21.41
N SER A 409 5.06 20.12 -21.50
CA SER A 409 6.37 20.76 -21.39
C SER A 409 6.99 20.55 -20.02
N LEU A 410 6.20 20.66 -18.95
CA LEU A 410 6.68 20.42 -17.58
C LEU A 410 7.06 18.95 -17.38
N LEU A 411 6.23 18.01 -17.83
CA LEU A 411 6.52 16.57 -17.75
C LEU A 411 7.82 16.22 -18.50
N ASN A 412 8.00 16.75 -19.72
CA ASN A 412 9.22 16.54 -20.49
C ASN A 412 10.45 17.20 -19.84
N ALA A 413 10.27 18.40 -19.25
CA ALA A 413 11.35 19.08 -18.54
C ALA A 413 11.77 18.34 -17.27
N LEU A 414 10.85 17.66 -16.59
CA LEU A 414 11.15 16.79 -15.45
C LEU A 414 11.81 15.48 -15.89
N ALA A 415 11.33 14.88 -16.99
CA ALA A 415 11.89 13.63 -17.53
C ALA A 415 13.28 13.79 -18.17
N GLY A 416 13.59 14.97 -18.73
CA GLY A 416 14.82 15.22 -19.48
C GLY A 416 16.10 15.40 -18.65
N GLU A 417 15.99 15.54 -17.32
CA GLU A 417 17.15 15.77 -16.43
C GLU A 417 17.83 14.47 -15.99
N ASN A 418 17.07 13.37 -15.88
CA ASN A 418 17.58 12.06 -15.48
C ASN A 418 17.05 11.00 -16.45
N ARG A 419 17.80 10.70 -17.52
CA ARG A 419 17.60 9.46 -18.29
C ARG A 419 17.92 8.27 -17.38
N SER A 420 16.98 7.89 -16.54
CA SER A 420 16.65 6.51 -16.29
C SER A 420 15.12 6.40 -16.44
N ILE A 421 14.68 6.27 -17.69
CA ILE A 421 13.54 5.37 -17.89
C ILE A 421 14.14 4.04 -17.43
N VAL A 422 13.82 3.62 -16.20
CA VAL A 422 14.15 2.25 -15.79
C VAL A 422 13.22 1.37 -16.61
N ASP A 423 13.71 1.02 -17.79
CA ASP A 423 13.23 -0.13 -18.50
C ASP A 423 13.51 -1.36 -17.62
N ASP A 424 12.43 -2.11 -17.49
CA ASP A 424 12.29 -3.51 -17.06
C ASP A 424 12.85 -3.92 -15.69
N VAL A 425 12.14 -3.57 -14.62
CA VAL A 425 11.99 -4.51 -13.50
C VAL A 425 10.80 -5.42 -13.82
N ALA A 426 11.09 -6.63 -14.29
CA ALA A 426 10.10 -7.67 -14.52
C ALA A 426 9.25 -7.88 -13.25
N GLY A 427 7.91 -7.82 -13.39
CA GLY A 427 6.98 -8.11 -12.29
C GLY A 427 6.31 -6.91 -11.62
N THR A 428 6.57 -5.66 -12.04
CA THR A 428 5.76 -4.51 -11.56
C THR A 428 4.51 -4.31 -12.42
N THR A 429 3.37 -4.04 -11.77
CA THR A 429 2.09 -3.59 -12.35
C THR A 429 2.32 -2.34 -13.21
N ARG A 430 2.61 -2.54 -14.49
CA ARG A 430 2.69 -1.46 -15.46
C ARG A 430 1.31 -1.21 -16.03
N ASP A 431 0.71 -0.10 -15.62
CA ASP A 431 -0.21 0.59 -16.52
C ASP A 431 0.61 1.23 -17.65
N PRO A 432 0.38 0.87 -18.93
CA PRO A 432 1.15 1.37 -20.08
C PRO A 432 1.02 2.89 -20.33
N VAL A 433 0.38 3.63 -19.42
CA VAL A 433 -0.01 5.04 -19.52
C VAL A 433 0.79 5.93 -18.55
N ASP A 434 1.40 5.36 -17.52
CA ASP A 434 2.09 6.11 -16.46
C ASP A 434 3.60 6.26 -16.75
N SER A 435 4.24 7.29 -16.19
CA SER A 435 5.69 7.49 -16.33
C SER A 435 6.37 7.55 -14.97
N LEU A 436 7.46 6.82 -14.80
CA LEU A 436 8.36 6.95 -13.64
C LEU A 436 9.37 8.06 -13.94
N ILE A 437 9.48 9.04 -13.03
CA ILE A 437 10.38 10.19 -13.18
C ILE A 437 11.10 10.44 -11.86
N GLU A 438 12.42 10.50 -11.90
CA GLU A 438 13.23 10.91 -10.76
C GLU A 438 13.27 12.44 -10.64
N VAL A 439 12.73 12.97 -9.53
CA VAL A 439 12.73 14.41 -9.24
C VAL A 439 13.19 14.63 -7.81
N GLY A 440 14.26 15.41 -7.64
CA GLY A 440 14.80 15.75 -6.32
C GLY A 440 15.24 14.55 -5.48
N GLY A 441 15.91 13.58 -6.14
CA GLY A 441 16.50 12.37 -5.53
C GLY A 441 15.51 11.25 -5.19
N GLN A 442 14.26 11.35 -5.63
CA GLN A 442 13.22 10.36 -5.41
C GLN A 442 12.51 10.05 -6.74
N ILE A 443 12.15 8.79 -6.95
CA ILE A 443 11.38 8.35 -8.12
C ILE A 443 9.88 8.50 -7.81
N TRP A 444 9.17 9.15 -8.72
CA TRP A 444 7.74 9.43 -8.63
C TRP A 444 7.02 8.79 -9.80
N ARG A 445 5.81 8.28 -9.56
CA ARG A 445 4.93 7.75 -10.61
C ARG A 445 3.96 8.84 -11.04
N PHE A 446 4.13 9.37 -12.24
CA PHE A 446 3.18 10.30 -12.84
C PHE A 446 2.06 9.51 -13.53
N VAL A 447 0.83 9.70 -13.07
CA VAL A 447 -0.35 8.97 -13.58
C VAL A 447 -0.94 9.62 -14.84
N ASP A 448 -1.46 8.81 -15.75
CA ASP A 448 -2.16 9.23 -16.99
C ASP A 448 -1.32 10.16 -17.91
N THR A 449 -0.04 9.81 -18.12
CA THR A 449 0.86 10.62 -18.97
C THR A 449 0.62 10.45 -20.47
N ALA A 450 -0.03 9.37 -20.92
CA ALA A 450 -0.32 9.18 -22.34
C ALA A 450 -1.34 10.20 -22.87
N GLY A 451 -2.29 10.65 -22.04
CA GLY A 451 -3.21 11.75 -22.38
C GLY A 451 -2.51 13.09 -22.59
N ILE A 452 -1.40 13.31 -21.88
CA ILE A 452 -0.53 14.49 -21.98
C ILE A 452 0.33 14.44 -23.26
N LYS A 453 0.78 13.24 -23.67
CA LYS A 453 1.57 13.01 -24.90
C LYS A 453 0.71 13.04 -26.18
N LYS A 454 -0.49 12.44 -26.19
CA LYS A 454 -1.39 12.44 -27.38
C LYS A 454 -1.91 13.83 -27.76
N ARG A 455 -2.12 14.74 -26.78
CA ARG A 455 -2.56 16.13 -27.03
C ARG A 455 -1.51 17.01 -27.71
N ALA A 456 -0.24 16.60 -27.77
CA ALA A 456 0.75 17.31 -28.59
C ALA A 456 0.43 17.21 -30.10
N ASN A 457 -0.30 16.17 -30.52
CA ASN A 457 -0.50 15.86 -31.95
C ASN A 457 -1.97 15.92 -32.43
N GLN A 458 -2.98 15.89 -31.55
CA GLN A 458 -4.39 15.99 -31.98
C GLN A 458 -5.23 16.81 -30.97
N ALA A 459 -5.72 17.97 -31.45
CA ALA A 459 -6.54 18.91 -30.68
C ALA A 459 -8.02 18.80 -31.09
N SER A 460 -8.67 17.66 -30.84
CA SER A 460 -10.13 17.56 -30.96
C SER A 460 -10.66 16.30 -30.28
N GLY A 461 -10.89 16.38 -28.97
CA GLY A 461 -11.67 15.40 -28.22
C GLY A 461 -12.66 16.16 -27.34
N THR A 462 -13.93 15.76 -27.38
CA THR A 462 -15.04 16.42 -26.68
C THR A 462 -14.76 16.58 -25.18
N ASP A 463 -15.20 17.70 -24.60
CA ASP A 463 -14.96 18.08 -23.19
C ASP A 463 -15.32 16.97 -22.18
N TYR A 464 -16.29 16.12 -22.52
CA TYR A 464 -16.70 14.95 -21.73
C TYR A 464 -15.54 13.99 -21.42
N TYR A 465 -14.71 13.65 -22.42
CA TYR A 465 -13.58 12.74 -22.22
C TYR A 465 -12.41 13.38 -21.46
N ALA A 466 -12.32 14.71 -21.45
CA ALA A 466 -11.32 15.41 -20.65
C ALA A 466 -11.64 15.33 -19.15
N THR A 467 -12.92 15.45 -18.79
CA THR A 467 -13.39 15.36 -17.41
C THR A 467 -13.22 13.95 -16.84
N LEU A 468 -13.67 12.92 -17.58
CA LEU A 468 -13.55 11.52 -17.13
C LEU A 468 -12.10 11.07 -16.91
N ARG A 469 -11.18 11.52 -17.77
CA ARG A 469 -9.73 11.27 -17.59
C ARG A 469 -9.17 11.98 -16.38
N THR A 470 -9.54 13.24 -16.18
CA THR A 470 -9.10 13.99 -15.00
C THR A 470 -9.58 13.33 -13.72
N GLN A 471 -10.82 12.83 -13.70
CA GLN A 471 -11.36 12.08 -12.57
C GLN A 471 -10.61 10.75 -12.35
N THR A 472 -10.32 10.01 -13.41
CA THR A 472 -9.54 8.76 -13.31
C THR A 472 -8.12 9.01 -12.79
N ALA A 473 -7.46 10.07 -13.26
CA ALA A 473 -6.15 10.49 -12.76
C ALA A 473 -6.20 10.92 -11.28
N LEU A 474 -7.27 11.60 -10.86
CA LEU A 474 -7.48 11.95 -9.46
C LEU A 474 -7.63 10.71 -8.58
N GLU A 475 -8.49 9.77 -8.95
CA GLU A 475 -8.75 8.53 -8.23
C GLU A 475 -7.44 7.76 -7.97
N ARG A 476 -6.60 7.62 -9.00
CA ARG A 476 -5.33 6.87 -8.96
C ARG A 476 -4.16 7.60 -8.30
N SER A 477 -4.26 8.92 -8.09
CA SER A 477 -3.19 9.74 -7.49
C SER A 477 -3.30 9.87 -5.97
N GLU A 478 -2.19 10.20 -5.33
CA GLU A 478 -2.10 10.59 -3.92
C GLU A 478 -1.97 12.12 -3.80
N CYS A 479 -1.22 12.72 -4.74
CA CYS A 479 -1.03 14.16 -4.83
C CYS A 479 -1.25 14.66 -6.26
N VAL A 480 -1.81 15.86 -6.36
CA VAL A 480 -2.07 16.56 -7.62
C VAL A 480 -1.12 17.74 -7.73
N ALA A 481 -0.32 17.75 -8.78
CA ALA A 481 0.39 18.92 -9.26
C ALA A 481 -0.53 19.67 -10.23
N LEU A 482 -1.24 20.68 -9.72
CA LEU A 482 -2.19 21.47 -10.50
C LEU A 482 -1.46 22.60 -11.22
N VAL A 483 -1.42 22.55 -12.55
CA VAL A 483 -0.69 23.51 -13.38
C VAL A 483 -1.60 24.62 -13.88
N LEU A 484 -1.27 25.86 -13.52
CA LEU A 484 -1.86 27.08 -14.07
C LEU A 484 -0.86 27.81 -14.96
N ASP A 485 -1.37 28.55 -15.93
CA ASP A 485 -0.58 29.49 -16.72
C ASP A 485 -0.57 30.86 -16.03
N ALA A 486 0.56 31.25 -15.45
CA ALA A 486 0.70 32.50 -14.70
C ALA A 486 0.63 33.76 -15.59
N SER A 487 0.89 33.61 -16.89
CA SER A 487 0.94 34.74 -17.84
C SER A 487 -0.45 35.25 -18.23
N VAL A 488 -1.51 34.51 -17.93
CA VAL A 488 -2.90 34.84 -18.29
C VAL A 488 -3.82 34.84 -17.07
N PRO A 489 -4.97 35.55 -17.11
CA PRO A 489 -5.93 35.54 -16.01
C PRO A 489 -6.46 34.13 -15.68
N ILE A 490 -6.73 33.87 -14.40
CA ILE A 490 -7.36 32.63 -13.94
C ILE A 490 -8.76 32.52 -14.55
N SER A 491 -9.01 31.43 -15.27
CA SER A 491 -10.29 31.19 -15.95
C SER A 491 -11.29 30.43 -15.07
N GLU A 492 -12.58 30.46 -15.41
CA GLU A 492 -13.58 29.63 -14.72
C GLU A 492 -13.25 28.14 -14.76
N GLN A 493 -12.66 27.66 -15.85
CA GLN A 493 -12.29 26.25 -15.97
C GLN A 493 -11.13 25.89 -15.02
N ASP A 494 -10.22 26.82 -14.71
CA ASP A 494 -9.21 26.60 -13.66
C ASP A 494 -9.88 26.44 -12.30
N LEU A 495 -10.83 27.33 -11.96
CA LEU A 495 -11.55 27.29 -10.70
C LEU A 495 -12.34 25.99 -10.53
N ARG A 496 -13.01 25.51 -11.58
CA ARG A 496 -13.72 24.22 -11.56
C ARG A 496 -12.78 23.04 -11.31
N ILE A 497 -11.61 23.04 -11.94
CA ILE A 497 -10.61 21.98 -11.73
C ILE A 497 -10.08 22.04 -10.29
N ILE A 498 -9.81 23.24 -9.75
CA ILE A 498 -9.37 23.44 -8.37
C ILE A 498 -10.37 22.86 -7.39
N SER A 499 -11.66 23.21 -7.52
CA SER A 499 -12.72 22.67 -6.65
C SER A 499 -12.82 21.16 -6.74
N MET A 500 -12.72 20.58 -7.94
CA MET A 500 -12.73 19.13 -8.13
C MET A 500 -11.56 18.43 -7.42
N VAL A 501 -10.36 19.02 -7.45
CA VAL A 501 -9.19 18.48 -6.74
C VAL A 501 -9.40 18.59 -5.23
N GLU A 502 -9.89 19.72 -4.72
CA GLU A 502 -10.16 19.90 -3.30
C GLU A 502 -11.20 18.89 -2.78
N GLU A 503 -12.30 18.70 -3.51
CA GLU A 503 -13.37 17.74 -3.20
C GLU A 503 -12.88 16.30 -3.21
N SER A 504 -11.91 15.96 -4.07
CA SER A 504 -11.30 14.63 -4.12
C SER A 504 -10.48 14.27 -2.87
N GLY A 505 -10.16 15.27 -2.03
CA GLY A 505 -9.42 15.07 -0.78
C GLY A 505 -7.95 14.68 -0.98
N LYS A 506 -7.39 14.85 -2.17
CA LYS A 506 -5.98 14.53 -2.47
C LYS A 506 -5.07 15.67 -2.00
N ALA A 507 -3.79 15.35 -1.76
CA ALA A 507 -2.78 16.40 -1.55
C ALA A 507 -2.68 17.27 -2.82
N MET A 508 -2.43 18.57 -2.67
CA MET A 508 -2.42 19.51 -3.80
C MET A 508 -1.22 20.46 -3.73
N VAL A 509 -0.54 20.61 -4.85
CA VAL A 509 0.50 21.61 -5.09
C VAL A 509 0.10 22.43 -6.31
N LEU A 510 0.07 23.76 -6.15
CA LEU A 510 -0.23 24.70 -7.21
C LEU A 510 1.05 25.08 -7.95
N VAL A 511 1.12 24.72 -9.23
CA VAL A 511 2.26 24.99 -10.11
C VAL A 511 1.91 26.15 -11.04
N LEU A 512 2.50 27.32 -10.78
CA LEU A 512 2.36 28.52 -11.60
C LEU A 512 3.42 28.48 -12.71
N ASN A 513 3.02 27.98 -13.88
CA ASN A 513 3.90 27.78 -15.03
C ASN A 513 3.95 29.01 -15.95
N LYS A 514 4.93 29.02 -16.85
CA LYS A 514 5.26 30.14 -17.76
C LYS A 514 5.66 31.42 -17.02
N TRP A 515 6.35 31.25 -15.88
CA TRP A 515 6.82 32.36 -15.08
C TRP A 515 7.81 33.28 -15.83
N ASP A 516 8.45 32.76 -16.87
CA ASP A 516 9.29 33.53 -17.81
C ASP A 516 8.52 34.62 -18.59
N LEU A 517 7.19 34.53 -18.64
CA LEU A 517 6.32 35.49 -19.32
C LEU A 517 5.62 36.45 -18.35
N VAL A 518 5.91 36.37 -17.05
CA VAL A 518 5.27 37.19 -16.01
C VAL A 518 6.15 38.41 -15.74
N ASP A 519 5.67 39.59 -16.14
CA ASP A 519 6.26 40.88 -15.77
C ASP A 519 5.70 41.38 -14.42
N GLU A 520 6.20 42.53 -13.95
CA GLU A 520 5.83 43.07 -12.64
C GLU A 520 4.33 43.45 -12.57
N ASP A 521 3.78 44.00 -13.66
CA ASP A 521 2.36 44.36 -13.76
C ASP A 521 1.48 43.10 -13.71
N ARG A 522 1.82 42.05 -14.47
CA ARG A 522 1.10 40.77 -14.43
C ARG A 522 1.22 40.11 -13.06
N ARG A 523 2.38 40.22 -12.40
CA ARG A 523 2.60 39.66 -11.07
C ARG A 523 1.66 40.28 -10.04
N GLU A 524 1.52 41.61 -10.03
CA GLU A 524 0.60 42.29 -9.11
C GLU A 524 -0.86 41.88 -9.35
N LEU A 525 -1.26 41.77 -10.62
CA LEU A 525 -2.60 41.29 -11.00
C LEU A 525 -2.84 39.84 -10.59
N LEU A 526 -1.85 38.97 -10.77
CA LEU A 526 -1.93 37.56 -10.41
C LEU A 526 -2.12 37.39 -8.90
N GLU A 527 -1.37 38.10 -8.06
CA GLU A 527 -1.55 38.03 -6.60
C GLU A 527 -2.98 38.46 -6.20
N LYS A 528 -3.51 39.54 -6.78
CA LYS A 528 -4.91 39.96 -6.55
C LYS A 528 -5.93 38.90 -7.00
N GLU A 529 -5.66 38.22 -8.11
CA GLU A 529 -6.50 37.12 -8.60
C GLU A 529 -6.44 35.90 -7.66
N LEU A 530 -5.25 35.53 -7.18
CA LEU A 530 -5.04 34.43 -6.25
C LEU A 530 -5.74 34.71 -4.91
N ASP A 531 -5.60 35.92 -4.35
CA ASP A 531 -6.27 36.28 -3.10
C ASP A 531 -7.79 36.28 -3.25
N ARG A 532 -8.30 36.86 -4.35
CA ARG A 532 -9.75 36.95 -4.59
C ARG A 532 -10.39 35.58 -4.82
N HIS A 533 -9.75 34.73 -5.63
CA HIS A 533 -10.38 33.49 -6.10
C HIS A 533 -9.97 32.28 -5.26
N LEU A 534 -8.74 32.25 -4.76
CA LEU A 534 -8.12 31.09 -4.09
C LEU A 534 -7.90 31.30 -2.59
N GLY A 535 -8.43 32.37 -1.98
CA GLY A 535 -8.32 32.60 -0.53
C GLY A 535 -8.89 31.48 0.36
N HIS A 536 -9.77 30.63 -0.18
CA HIS A 536 -10.26 29.44 0.53
C HIS A 536 -9.26 28.27 0.56
N ILE A 537 -8.22 28.32 -0.28
CA ILE A 537 -7.16 27.30 -0.39
C ILE A 537 -5.76 27.85 -0.13
N GLU A 538 -5.62 28.85 0.74
CA GLU A 538 -4.31 29.41 1.15
C GLU A 538 -3.32 28.37 1.68
N TRP A 539 -3.83 27.23 2.15
CA TRP A 539 -3.02 26.10 2.61
C TRP A 539 -2.20 25.41 1.51
N VAL A 540 -2.50 25.64 0.24
CA VAL A 540 -1.85 24.97 -0.90
C VAL A 540 -0.44 25.51 -1.11
N GLN A 541 0.51 24.60 -1.32
CA GLN A 541 1.90 24.98 -1.64
C GLN A 541 1.97 25.53 -3.07
N ARG A 542 2.55 26.72 -3.25
CA ARG A 542 2.72 27.38 -4.55
C ARG A 542 4.15 27.19 -5.05
N VAL A 543 4.31 26.77 -6.30
CA VAL A 543 5.62 26.61 -6.96
C VAL A 543 5.58 27.33 -8.30
N ASN A 544 6.46 28.31 -8.47
CA ASN A 544 6.58 29.06 -9.72
C ASN A 544 7.63 28.39 -10.60
N VAL A 545 7.26 28.06 -11.83
CA VAL A 545 8.14 27.34 -12.77
C VAL A 545 8.08 27.94 -14.17
N ALA A 546 9.14 27.75 -14.94
CA ALA A 546 9.12 27.98 -16.38
C ALA A 546 9.56 26.69 -17.09
N ALA A 547 8.58 25.87 -17.49
CA ALA A 547 8.84 24.55 -18.07
C ALA A 547 9.72 24.59 -19.34
N LYS A 548 9.68 25.69 -20.11
CA LYS A 548 10.51 25.85 -21.31
C LYS A 548 11.99 26.07 -21.00
N THR A 549 12.29 26.82 -19.94
CA THR A 549 13.66 27.17 -19.56
C THR A 549 14.23 26.24 -18.49
N GLY A 550 13.37 25.46 -17.82
CA GLY A 550 13.71 24.60 -16.69
C GLY A 550 13.81 25.33 -15.35
N TRP A 551 13.50 26.64 -15.31
CA TRP A 551 13.64 27.45 -14.10
C TRP A 551 12.75 26.97 -12.95
N HIS A 552 13.35 26.81 -11.76
CA HIS A 552 12.73 26.43 -10.48
C HIS A 552 11.94 25.11 -10.44
N ARG A 553 12.20 24.19 -11.39
CA ARG A 553 11.57 22.86 -11.39
C ARG A 553 11.96 22.01 -10.16
N ASP A 554 13.15 22.22 -9.62
CA ASP A 554 13.70 21.55 -8.44
C ASP A 554 12.86 21.77 -7.17
N ARG A 555 12.10 22.88 -7.12
CA ARG A 555 11.21 23.22 -6.00
C ARG A 555 9.93 22.39 -5.96
N LEU A 556 9.60 21.67 -7.05
CA LEU A 556 8.40 20.85 -7.11
C LEU A 556 8.47 19.66 -6.14
N ALA A 557 9.58 18.93 -6.11
CA ALA A 557 9.73 17.75 -5.25
C ALA A 557 9.62 18.07 -3.74
N PRO A 558 10.27 19.12 -3.20
CA PRO A 558 10.04 19.56 -1.82
C PRO A 558 8.57 19.85 -1.52
N ALA A 559 7.87 20.58 -2.40
CA ALA A 559 6.46 20.91 -2.22
C ALA A 559 5.57 19.66 -2.21
N LEU A 560 5.81 18.71 -3.12
CA LEU A 560 5.11 17.42 -3.17
C LEU A 560 5.33 16.62 -1.88
N ARG A 561 6.57 16.54 -1.38
CA ARG A 561 6.89 15.87 -0.11
C ARG A 561 6.16 16.50 1.08
N THR A 562 6.18 17.83 1.18
CA THR A 562 5.47 18.55 2.25
C THR A 562 3.96 18.31 2.20
N ALA A 563 3.37 18.34 1.01
CA ALA A 563 1.95 18.08 0.81
C ALA A 563 1.59 16.64 1.21
N LEU A 564 2.34 15.64 0.73
CA LEU A 564 2.10 14.23 1.06
C LEU A 564 2.31 13.92 2.55
N ALA A 565 3.37 14.45 3.17
CA ALA A 565 3.60 14.28 4.60
C ALA A 565 2.46 14.89 5.44
N SER A 566 1.94 16.04 5.02
CA SER A 566 0.77 16.66 5.66
C SER A 566 -0.52 15.88 5.41
N TRP A 567 -0.64 15.25 4.25
CA TRP A 567 -1.73 14.36 3.83
C TRP A 567 -1.70 12.99 4.50
N GLU A 568 -0.68 12.67 5.29
CA GLU A 568 -0.64 11.44 6.11
C GLU A 568 -0.54 11.78 7.61
N LYS A 569 -0.59 13.06 7.95
CA LYS A 569 -0.34 13.54 9.30
C LYS A 569 -1.43 13.10 10.27
N ARG A 570 -1.02 12.39 11.32
CA ARG A 570 -1.89 12.04 12.46
C ARG A 570 -1.65 12.96 13.65
N VAL A 571 -2.73 13.51 14.19
CA VAL A 571 -2.76 14.29 15.43
C VAL A 571 -3.23 13.39 16.57
N PRO A 572 -2.47 13.25 17.66
CA PRO A 572 -2.87 12.47 18.82
C PRO A 572 -4.22 12.93 19.40
N THR A 573 -5.11 11.99 19.71
CA THR A 573 -6.47 12.27 20.21
C THR A 573 -6.46 13.10 21.48
N SER A 574 -5.51 12.88 22.39
CA SER A 574 -5.36 13.69 23.61
C SER A 574 -5.07 15.16 23.28
N LYS A 575 -4.06 15.42 22.45
CA LYS A 575 -3.69 16.78 22.02
C LYS A 575 -4.83 17.46 21.27
N LEU A 576 -5.54 16.73 20.40
CA LEU A 576 -6.71 17.23 19.68
C LEU A 576 -7.82 17.67 20.64
N ASN A 577 -8.14 16.86 21.66
CA ASN A 577 -9.20 17.17 22.62
C ASN A 577 -8.83 18.30 23.56
N SER A 578 -7.57 18.40 24.00
CA SER A 578 -7.07 19.55 24.75
C SER A 578 -7.19 20.84 23.95
N PHE A 579 -6.76 20.84 22.69
CA PHE A 579 -6.91 21.97 21.77
C PHE A 579 -8.40 22.35 21.58
N LEU A 580 -9.25 21.36 21.30
CA LEU A 580 -10.66 21.58 21.04
C LEU A 580 -11.38 22.15 22.26
N GLY A 581 -11.08 21.63 23.46
CA GLY A 581 -11.61 22.14 24.72
C GLY A 581 -11.25 23.61 24.95
N ALA A 582 -9.98 23.97 24.75
CA ALA A 582 -9.53 25.37 24.84
C ALA A 582 -10.22 26.26 23.79
N LEU A 583 -10.35 25.77 22.56
CA LEU A 583 -10.99 26.50 21.46
C LEU A 583 -12.46 26.82 21.75
N ILE A 584 -13.22 25.83 22.23
CA ILE A 584 -14.64 25.98 22.56
C ILE A 584 -14.82 26.86 23.79
N GLY A 585 -13.94 26.73 24.79
CA GLY A 585 -13.96 27.59 25.98
C GLY A 585 -13.78 29.07 25.63
N ALA A 586 -12.89 29.37 24.67
CA ALA A 586 -12.64 30.73 24.21
C ALA A 586 -13.71 31.24 23.23
N THR A 587 -14.22 30.39 22.33
CA THR A 587 -15.21 30.78 21.32
C THR A 587 -16.26 29.68 21.19
N PRO A 588 -17.33 29.71 22.01
CA PRO A 588 -18.32 28.64 22.03
C PRO A 588 -19.17 28.58 20.74
N PRO A 589 -19.74 27.41 20.37
CA PRO A 589 -20.65 27.30 19.24
C PRO A 589 -21.87 28.22 19.37
N PRO A 590 -22.37 28.82 18.27
CA PRO A 590 -23.53 29.69 18.32
C PRO A 590 -24.81 28.94 18.72
N VAL A 591 -25.72 29.62 19.41
CA VAL A 591 -27.01 29.06 19.84
C VAL A 591 -28.02 29.16 18.69
N ARG A 592 -28.58 28.01 18.27
CA ARG A 592 -29.75 27.96 17.37
C ARG A 592 -30.76 26.94 17.90
N GLY A 593 -32.05 27.28 17.86
CA GLY A 593 -33.12 26.42 18.39
C GLY A 593 -33.21 26.38 19.93
N GLY A 594 -32.69 27.41 20.61
CA GLY A 594 -32.87 27.61 22.06
C GLY A 594 -31.88 26.87 22.99
N LYS A 595 -31.08 25.92 22.47
CA LYS A 595 -29.99 25.28 23.25
C LYS A 595 -28.68 25.31 22.50
N GLN A 596 -27.61 25.61 23.22
CA GLN A 596 -26.26 25.57 22.68
C GLN A 596 -25.81 24.12 22.49
N PRO A 597 -25.30 23.73 21.31
CA PRO A 597 -24.75 22.40 21.13
C PRO A 597 -23.49 22.24 21.99
N LYS A 598 -23.46 21.20 22.82
CA LYS A 598 -22.27 20.82 23.59
C LYS A 598 -21.38 19.97 22.71
N VAL A 599 -20.12 20.35 22.56
CA VAL A 599 -19.12 19.47 21.94
C VAL A 599 -18.52 18.60 23.03
N TYR A 600 -18.50 17.29 22.80
CA TYR A 600 -18.00 16.32 23.76
C TYR A 600 -16.50 16.07 23.59
N TYR A 601 -16.12 15.63 22.40
CA TYR A 601 -14.75 15.30 22.03
C TYR A 601 -14.62 15.26 20.51
N ALA A 602 -13.40 15.18 20.01
CA ALA A 602 -13.11 14.87 18.61
C ALA A 602 -12.06 13.77 18.47
N THR A 603 -12.10 13.10 17.33
CA THR A 603 -11.10 12.12 16.91
C THR A 603 -10.67 12.42 15.48
N GLN A 604 -9.47 12.00 15.10
CA GLN A 604 -9.07 11.94 13.70
C GLN A 604 -9.39 10.53 13.16
N ALA A 605 -10.45 10.44 12.36
CA ALA A 605 -10.94 9.19 11.78
C ALA A 605 -10.14 8.73 10.56
N GLY A 606 -9.39 9.61 9.91
CA GLY A 606 -8.58 9.29 8.73
C GLY A 606 -7.43 10.27 8.56
N ILE A 607 -6.38 9.83 7.86
CA ILE A 607 -5.18 10.65 7.60
C ILE A 607 -5.08 11.12 6.16
N ALA A 608 -5.64 10.40 5.19
CA ALA A 608 -5.45 10.61 3.75
C ALA A 608 -6.79 10.88 3.01
N PRO A 609 -7.42 12.06 3.18
CA PRO A 609 -6.93 13.24 3.89
C PRO A 609 -7.22 13.26 5.40
N PRO A 610 -6.63 14.21 6.17
CA PRO A 610 -6.89 14.38 7.59
C PRO A 610 -8.37 14.66 7.84
N LYS A 611 -9.06 13.67 8.39
CA LYS A 611 -10.51 13.70 8.66
C LYS A 611 -10.77 13.72 10.15
N PHE A 612 -11.20 14.87 10.66
CA PHE A 612 -11.56 15.08 12.05
C PHE A 612 -13.07 14.92 12.22
N VAL A 613 -13.50 14.11 13.19
CA VAL A 613 -14.91 13.93 13.55
C VAL A 613 -15.13 14.54 14.91
N VAL A 614 -15.96 15.58 14.97
CA VAL A 614 -16.37 16.27 16.20
C VAL A 614 -17.70 15.70 16.65
N PHE A 615 -17.74 15.18 17.88
CA PHE A 615 -18.95 14.65 18.48
C PHE A 615 -19.64 15.72 19.31
N SER A 616 -20.91 15.99 19.01
CA SER A 616 -21.68 17.04 19.67
C SER A 616 -23.09 16.57 20.05
N SER A 617 -23.72 17.30 20.97
CA SER A 617 -25.10 17.05 21.40
C SER A 617 -26.15 17.53 20.39
N GLY A 618 -25.74 18.22 19.34
CA GLY A 618 -26.59 18.84 18.34
C GLY A 618 -25.78 19.30 17.13
N TRP A 619 -26.47 19.65 16.05
CA TRP A 619 -25.84 20.07 14.81
C TRP A 619 -25.00 21.34 14.99
N ILE A 620 -23.87 21.42 14.28
CA ILE A 620 -22.98 22.58 14.26
C ILE A 620 -22.96 23.13 12.84
N GLU A 621 -23.25 24.42 12.71
CA GLU A 621 -23.35 25.11 11.42
C GLU A 621 -22.02 25.16 10.65
N ALA A 622 -22.12 25.27 9.33
CA ALA A 622 -20.96 25.27 8.44
C ALA A 622 -19.94 26.38 8.76
N SER A 623 -20.40 27.55 9.24
CA SER A 623 -19.52 28.66 9.62
C SER A 623 -18.61 28.30 10.80
N TYR A 624 -19.16 27.66 11.83
CA TYR A 624 -18.38 27.22 12.99
C TYR A 624 -17.51 26.00 12.66
N ARG A 625 -17.98 25.11 11.77
CA ARG A 625 -17.17 24.03 11.20
C ARG A 625 -15.92 24.57 10.48
N ARG A 626 -16.07 25.59 9.62
CA ARG A 626 -14.94 26.28 8.95
C ARG A 626 -14.01 26.97 9.95
N PHE A 627 -14.57 27.53 11.02
CA PHE A 627 -13.76 28.10 12.10
C PHE A 627 -12.90 27.03 12.78
N ILE A 628 -13.47 25.87 13.12
CA ILE A 628 -12.69 24.74 13.66
C ILE A 628 -11.60 24.31 12.68
N GLU A 629 -11.93 24.16 11.40
CA GLU A 629 -10.96 23.79 10.37
C GLU A 629 -9.79 24.78 10.30
N ARG A 630 -10.08 26.09 10.23
CA ARG A 630 -9.05 27.13 10.21
C ARG A 630 -8.15 27.05 11.44
N ARG A 631 -8.73 26.87 12.63
CA ARG A 631 -7.97 26.78 13.89
C ARG A 631 -7.15 25.48 13.98
N LEU A 632 -7.64 24.37 13.42
CA LEU A 632 -6.84 23.15 13.28
C LEU A 632 -5.62 23.38 12.39
N ARG A 633 -5.77 24.12 11.29
CA ARG A 633 -4.66 24.48 10.40
C ARG A 633 -3.64 25.39 11.09
N GLU A 634 -4.09 26.39 11.84
CA GLU A 634 -3.22 27.29 12.61
C GLU A 634 -2.39 26.55 13.68
N GLU A 635 -3.02 25.63 14.43
CA GLU A 635 -2.36 24.90 15.53
C GLU A 635 -1.47 23.76 15.03
N PHE A 636 -1.98 22.95 14.10
CA PHE A 636 -1.32 21.69 13.72
C PHE A 636 -0.58 21.79 12.40
N GLY A 637 -0.91 22.71 11.50
CA GLY A 637 -0.28 22.86 10.19
C GLY A 637 -0.58 21.70 9.24
N PHE A 638 -1.20 22.01 8.09
CA PHE A 638 -1.49 21.06 7.01
C PHE A 638 -1.18 21.66 5.62
N PRO A 639 0.08 22.07 5.37
CA PRO A 639 0.48 22.64 4.08
C PRO A 639 0.30 21.63 2.95
N GLY A 640 -0.36 22.03 1.87
CA GLY A 640 -0.59 21.20 0.69
C GLY A 640 -1.69 20.15 0.85
N THR A 641 -2.46 20.19 1.94
CA THR A 641 -3.46 19.15 2.27
C THR A 641 -4.83 19.71 2.61
N PRO A 642 -5.92 19.19 2.02
CA PRO A 642 -7.28 19.51 2.45
C PRO A 642 -7.56 18.88 3.82
N VAL A 643 -8.23 19.62 4.71
CA VAL A 643 -8.64 19.14 6.04
C VAL A 643 -10.15 18.97 6.07
N GLN A 644 -10.62 17.79 6.43
CA GLN A 644 -12.05 17.49 6.51
C GLN A 644 -12.50 17.48 7.97
N VAL A 645 -13.42 18.37 8.35
CA VAL A 645 -14.05 18.35 9.67
C VAL A 645 -15.49 17.85 9.53
N ALA A 646 -15.85 16.70 10.07
CA ALA A 646 -17.23 16.21 10.10
C ALA A 646 -17.84 16.38 11.49
N ILE A 647 -19.15 16.60 11.55
CA ILE A 647 -19.90 16.71 12.81
C ILE A 647 -20.77 15.47 12.96
N ARG A 648 -20.67 14.78 14.10
CA ARG A 648 -21.52 13.64 14.43
C ARG A 648 -22.33 13.96 15.68
N VAL A 649 -23.64 14.00 15.53
CA VAL A 649 -24.56 14.22 16.65
C VAL A 649 -24.69 12.91 17.43
N LYS A 650 -24.37 12.92 18.72
CA LYS A 650 -24.70 11.80 19.62
C LYS A 650 -26.09 12.02 20.21
N GLU A 651 -26.98 11.06 20.00
CA GLU A 651 -28.21 10.98 20.77
C GLU A 651 -27.86 10.59 22.21
N ARG A 652 -28.58 11.18 23.17
CA ARG A 652 -28.50 10.73 24.57
C ARG A 652 -29.00 9.29 24.59
N GLU A 653 -28.16 8.34 25.01
CA GLU A 653 -28.64 7.07 25.53
C GLU A 653 -29.65 7.43 26.63
N LYS A 654 -30.90 7.02 26.44
CA LYS A 654 -31.90 7.08 27.50
C LYS A 654 -31.48 6.01 28.50
N GLU A 655 -30.92 6.43 29.62
CA GLU A 655 -30.81 5.62 30.84
C GLU A 655 -32.16 5.03 31.23
#